data_AF-A0A0U5JGR0-F1
#
_entry.id   AF-A0A0U5JGR0-F1
#
_cell.length_a   1.000
_cell.length_b   1.000
_cell.length_c   1.000
_cell.angle_alpha   90.00
_cell.angle_beta   90.00
_cell.angle_gamma   90.00
#
_symmetry.space_group_name_H-M   'P 1'
#
loop_
_entity.id
_entity.type
_entity.pdbx_description
1 polymer ?
#
loop_
_entity_poly.entity_id
_entity_poly.type
_entity_poly.pdbx_seq_one_letter_code
_entity_poly.pdbx_strand_id
1 'polypeptide(L)'
;MNSLGDSSIPSQPSQVHVSDPIVSGNQGKVALGPPAKITDQEIKQLANKLFKGDRLSQSELQSLKSLTEKKLGFFQRLGSGLFKVKIDRVRNDLLNKKGKIANTHKAMQKLESFGMLTVGSRRAMAKLLIAYDQSLQQAPSFGKAQKLLDKGQEVSENTLRECIQAHNKVAPPNIRLAGTLALGIGDRQVFYTKKGLLELAPPHKKTTIPIGMAKGNLNLDQPQVEQLKDVFKDVYEGTPYNNMSPMLEFVKFFKEAKESNPNLTLHQAYLAFNPSPEELFDKYQSGDCVIVAGKVQAAFQHMGVEAGVVGQFTRPPWADPPIPNNREGPAWPHYDKVTENVHHCAIALKYTSRSGEEKGLYMDPLFGSGEEIKEVDSYDDRNHGMKTLIAIDSRDTSENITNVGHILKMQMAGKTKMNLMGKAGMSQICGIDLLNGNIYLNGEGAKGLKGLPLGANGRFSIKLEDLKDPQATGNYIIVEGEAVQMSHREALEKFAEVAKDRFQLPDDFVGNMIVLAENAEEIVKTVLLPPAQTAKDTLKEANGAFAALKSVEPKSYEYARLASRNDTPEDIKKMAKEYQAKFTKMNAEFSKLQKAIVQDKPDDVRMLATEIGKLKGELVALCLVIENQSNDQDITIT
;
A
#
# COMPACT_ATOMS: atom_id res chain seq x y z
N MET A 1 -44.43 -46.80 11.16
CA MET A 1 -45.66 -46.55 10.39
C MET A 1 -45.34 -45.53 9.31
N ASN A 2 -45.41 -45.98 8.05
CA ASN A 2 -45.71 -45.31 6.76
C ASN A 2 -45.15 -43.90 6.47
N SER A 3 -44.64 -43.57 5.28
CA SER A 3 -44.38 -44.34 4.05
C SER A 3 -43.48 -43.53 3.12
N LEU A 4 -42.84 -44.26 2.21
CA LEU A 4 -41.98 -43.90 1.10
C LEU A 4 -42.63 -42.96 0.06
N GLY A 5 -41.78 -42.27 -0.71
CA GLY A 5 -42.12 -41.63 -1.98
C GLY A 5 -40.86 -41.21 -2.74
N ASP A 6 -40.65 -41.82 -3.89
CA ASP A 6 -39.38 -42.03 -4.58
C ASP A 6 -39.28 -41.21 -5.90
N SER A 7 -38.06 -41.12 -6.43
CA SER A 7 -37.68 -40.95 -7.85
C SER A 7 -37.88 -39.62 -8.61
N SER A 8 -36.77 -39.04 -9.09
CA SER A 8 -36.31 -39.10 -10.51
C SER A 8 -35.48 -37.87 -10.98
N ILE A 9 -34.29 -38.16 -11.50
CA ILE A 9 -33.34 -37.36 -12.31
C ILE A 9 -33.69 -37.62 -13.81
N PRO A 10 -33.27 -36.90 -14.90
CA PRO A 10 -32.31 -35.78 -15.11
C PRO A 10 -32.78 -34.62 -16.06
N SER A 11 -31.99 -33.55 -16.23
CA SER A 11 -31.75 -32.94 -17.56
C SER A 11 -30.57 -31.95 -17.60
N GLN A 12 -29.84 -31.97 -18.72
CA GLN A 12 -28.62 -31.23 -19.05
C GLN A 12 -28.85 -29.71 -19.25
N PRO A 13 -27.80 -28.88 -19.18
CA PRO A 13 -27.87 -27.48 -19.59
C PRO A 13 -27.75 -27.32 -21.11
N SER A 14 -28.72 -26.64 -21.71
CA SER A 14 -28.77 -26.29 -23.13
C SER A 14 -27.74 -25.23 -23.50
N GLN A 15 -26.99 -25.49 -24.57
CA GLN A 15 -26.21 -24.51 -25.32
C GLN A 15 -27.15 -23.49 -25.98
N VAL A 16 -26.90 -22.19 -25.78
CA VAL A 16 -27.57 -21.13 -26.55
C VAL A 16 -26.58 -20.58 -27.58
N HIS A 17 -26.92 -20.84 -28.84
CA HIS A 17 -26.35 -20.21 -30.03
C HIS A 17 -26.50 -18.69 -29.96
N VAL A 18 -25.39 -17.96 -30.13
CA VAL A 18 -25.40 -16.53 -30.45
C VAL A 18 -25.52 -16.40 -31.96
N SER A 19 -26.62 -15.81 -32.42
CA SER A 19 -26.82 -15.40 -33.81
C SER A 19 -26.42 -13.94 -33.97
N ASP A 20 -25.61 -13.65 -34.99
CA ASP A 20 -25.22 -12.29 -35.37
C ASP A 20 -26.44 -11.45 -35.79
N PRO A 21 -26.51 -10.14 -35.43
CA PRO A 21 -27.52 -9.26 -35.98
C PRO A 21 -27.10 -8.72 -37.35
N ILE A 22 -27.98 -9.00 -38.32
CA ILE A 22 -28.03 -8.46 -39.68
C ILE A 22 -28.17 -6.93 -39.63
N VAL A 23 -27.30 -6.27 -40.40
CA VAL A 23 -27.40 -4.86 -40.76
C VAL A 23 -28.56 -4.68 -41.73
N SER A 24 -29.58 -3.89 -41.35
CA SER A 24 -30.45 -3.24 -42.33
C SER A 24 -30.72 -1.80 -41.92
N GLY A 25 -30.43 -0.90 -42.85
CA GLY A 25 -30.61 0.53 -42.70
C GLY A 25 -32.08 0.92 -42.84
N ASN A 26 -32.52 1.80 -41.96
CA ASN A 26 -33.53 2.79 -42.29
C ASN A 26 -33.37 3.98 -41.33
N GLN A 27 -32.70 5.03 -41.80
CA GLN A 27 -32.61 6.31 -41.11
C GLN A 27 -33.96 7.03 -41.20
N GLY A 28 -34.88 6.67 -40.32
CA GLY A 28 -36.01 7.53 -39.98
C GLY A 28 -35.48 8.73 -39.18
N LYS A 29 -35.65 9.95 -39.71
CA LYS A 29 -35.52 11.18 -38.91
C LYS A 29 -36.56 11.15 -37.80
N VAL A 30 -36.15 10.71 -36.61
CA VAL A 30 -36.93 10.90 -35.39
C VAL A 30 -36.93 12.39 -35.08
N ALA A 31 -38.10 13.01 -35.18
CA ALA A 31 -38.31 14.37 -34.72
C ALA A 31 -38.04 14.41 -33.21
N LEU A 32 -36.89 14.97 -32.82
CA LEU A 32 -36.60 15.28 -31.43
C LEU A 32 -37.65 16.29 -30.94
N GLY A 33 -38.51 15.85 -30.03
CA GLY A 33 -39.41 16.74 -29.30
C GLY A 33 -38.63 17.89 -28.64
N PRO A 34 -39.33 18.98 -28.26
CA PRO A 34 -38.67 20.15 -27.68
C PRO A 34 -37.83 19.73 -26.46
N PRO A 35 -36.56 20.17 -26.36
CA PRO A 35 -35.69 19.77 -25.27
C PRO A 35 -36.31 20.16 -23.92
N ALA A 36 -36.37 19.19 -23.01
CA ALA A 36 -36.87 19.33 -21.66
C ALA A 36 -36.28 20.58 -20.98
N LYS A 37 -37.09 21.33 -20.25
CA LYS A 37 -36.64 22.52 -19.52
C LYS A 37 -35.74 22.06 -18.36
N ILE A 38 -34.43 22.25 -18.48
CA ILE A 38 -33.50 22.04 -17.36
C ILE A 38 -33.95 22.88 -16.15
N THR A 39 -34.18 22.21 -15.04
CA THR A 39 -34.58 22.74 -13.73
C THR A 39 -33.37 23.15 -12.88
N ASP A 40 -33.63 23.87 -11.78
CA ASP A 40 -32.58 24.25 -10.82
C ASP A 40 -31.96 23.01 -10.16
N GLN A 41 -32.80 22.02 -9.87
CA GLN A 41 -32.39 20.75 -9.27
C GLN A 41 -31.48 19.96 -10.19
N GLU A 42 -31.78 19.90 -11.49
CA GLU A 42 -30.91 19.23 -12.47
C GLU A 42 -29.55 19.94 -12.60
N ILE A 43 -29.49 21.28 -12.62
CA ILE A 43 -28.21 22.00 -12.62
C ILE A 43 -27.39 21.69 -11.36
N LYS A 44 -28.03 21.66 -10.19
CA LYS A 44 -27.36 21.31 -8.92
C LYS A 44 -26.87 19.85 -8.94
N GLN A 45 -27.67 18.92 -9.48
CA GLN A 45 -27.28 17.52 -9.64
C GLN A 45 -26.09 17.35 -10.60
N LEU A 46 -26.07 18.05 -11.74
CA LEU A 46 -24.95 18.01 -12.68
C LEU A 46 -23.69 18.66 -12.11
N ALA A 47 -23.83 19.73 -11.31
CA ALA A 47 -22.72 20.31 -10.55
C ALA A 47 -22.17 19.30 -9.53
N ASN A 48 -23.05 18.63 -8.77
CA ASN A 48 -22.67 17.59 -7.82
C ASN A 48 -22.02 16.37 -8.49
N LYS A 49 -22.49 15.98 -9.67
CA LYS A 49 -21.89 14.93 -10.49
C LYS A 49 -20.45 15.30 -10.87
N LEU A 50 -20.24 16.51 -11.39
CA LEU A 50 -18.91 17.03 -11.70
C LEU A 50 -18.04 17.22 -10.44
N PHE A 51 -18.63 17.55 -9.30
CA PHE A 51 -17.95 17.56 -8.00
C PHE A 51 -17.57 16.20 -7.51
N LYS A 52 -18.25 15.14 -7.96
CA LYS A 52 -17.94 13.73 -7.76
C LYS A 52 -16.91 13.17 -8.74
N GLY A 53 -16.41 14.00 -9.65
CA GLY A 53 -15.40 13.60 -10.64
C GLY A 53 -15.99 12.85 -11.83
N ASP A 54 -17.31 12.65 -11.81
CA ASP A 54 -18.05 12.02 -12.89
C ASP A 54 -18.16 13.00 -14.08
N ARG A 55 -18.07 12.47 -15.30
CA ARG A 55 -18.25 13.25 -16.52
C ARG A 55 -19.71 13.51 -16.83
N LEU A 56 -19.98 14.60 -17.54
CA LEU A 56 -21.29 14.80 -18.15
C LEU A 56 -21.47 13.85 -19.34
N SER A 57 -22.63 13.22 -19.43
CA SER A 57 -23.02 12.43 -20.61
C SER A 57 -23.27 13.34 -21.82
N GLN A 58 -23.29 12.77 -23.03
CA GLN A 58 -23.61 13.55 -24.24
C GLN A 58 -25.01 14.19 -24.18
N SER A 59 -25.98 13.50 -23.58
CA SER A 59 -27.33 14.04 -23.40
C SER A 59 -27.37 15.19 -22.38
N GLU A 60 -26.59 15.10 -21.29
CA GLU A 60 -26.44 16.16 -20.29
C GLU A 60 -25.76 17.40 -20.90
N LEU A 61 -24.67 17.20 -21.65
CA LEU A 61 -23.98 18.26 -22.39
C LEU A 61 -24.90 18.95 -23.39
N GLN A 62 -25.67 18.17 -24.16
CA GLN A 62 -26.59 18.72 -25.15
C GLN A 62 -27.73 19.51 -24.50
N SER A 63 -28.21 19.05 -23.34
CA SER A 63 -29.23 19.74 -22.56
C SER A 63 -28.69 21.07 -22.02
N LEU A 64 -27.46 21.09 -21.47
CA LEU A 64 -26.81 22.32 -21.02
C LEU A 64 -26.57 23.28 -22.19
N LYS A 65 -26.07 22.81 -23.33
CA LYS A 65 -25.86 23.63 -24.54
C LYS A 65 -27.17 24.28 -25.00
N SER A 66 -28.25 23.51 -25.07
CA SER A 66 -29.59 24.00 -25.42
C SER A 66 -30.06 25.12 -24.50
N LEU A 67 -29.78 25.03 -23.20
CA LEU A 67 -30.06 26.09 -22.23
C LEU A 67 -29.21 27.36 -22.50
N THR A 68 -27.95 27.18 -22.90
CA THR A 68 -27.04 28.30 -23.22
C THR A 68 -27.30 28.95 -24.57
N GLU A 69 -27.98 28.29 -25.51
CA GLU A 69 -28.22 28.80 -26.87
C GLU A 69 -29.57 29.51 -27.03
N LYS A 70 -30.60 29.15 -26.25
CA LYS A 70 -31.92 29.81 -26.31
C LYS A 70 -31.85 31.34 -26.10
N LYS A 71 -32.33 32.15 -27.04
CA LYS A 71 -32.39 33.63 -26.88
C LYS A 71 -33.33 33.98 -25.72
N LEU A 72 -32.85 34.81 -24.78
CA LEU A 72 -33.69 35.34 -23.70
C LEU A 72 -34.58 36.46 -24.23
N GLY A 73 -35.86 36.43 -23.82
CA GLY A 73 -36.80 37.52 -24.04
C GLY A 73 -36.35 38.81 -23.35
N PHE A 74 -36.84 39.95 -23.83
CA PHE A 74 -36.41 41.29 -23.39
C PHE A 74 -36.46 41.47 -21.86
N PHE A 75 -37.55 41.07 -21.20
CA PHE A 75 -37.71 41.15 -19.74
C PHE A 75 -36.77 40.24 -18.94
N GLN A 76 -36.31 39.13 -19.53
CA GLN A 76 -35.34 38.22 -18.91
C GLN A 76 -33.89 38.72 -19.05
N ARG A 77 -33.65 39.75 -19.90
CA ARG A 77 -32.33 40.41 -20.01
C ARG A 77 -32.11 41.45 -18.92
N LEU A 78 -33.18 42.04 -18.36
CA LEU A 78 -33.15 43.16 -17.41
C LEU A 78 -32.92 42.77 -15.94
N GLY A 79 -32.31 41.61 -15.67
CA GLY A 79 -31.92 41.21 -14.32
C GLY A 79 -30.54 40.58 -14.32
N SER A 80 -29.50 41.38 -14.10
CA SER A 80 -28.13 40.90 -13.85
C SER A 80 -27.69 41.26 -12.44
N GLY A 81 -27.95 40.36 -11.50
CA GLY A 81 -27.31 40.43 -10.19
C GLY A 81 -25.79 40.26 -10.29
N LEU A 82 -25.06 40.82 -9.31
CA LEU A 82 -23.61 40.68 -9.11
C LEU A 82 -23.09 39.24 -9.27
N PHE A 83 -23.93 38.24 -8.98
CA PHE A 83 -23.60 36.82 -9.08
C PHE A 83 -23.40 36.32 -10.51
N LYS A 84 -24.24 36.74 -11.48
CA LYS A 84 -24.07 36.38 -12.90
C LYS A 84 -22.74 36.89 -13.44
N VAL A 85 -22.41 38.14 -13.13
CA VAL A 85 -21.13 38.78 -13.52
C VAL A 85 -19.95 38.01 -12.93
N LYS A 86 -20.06 37.57 -11.67
CA LYS A 86 -19.03 36.75 -11.02
C LYS A 86 -18.85 35.40 -11.71
N ILE A 87 -19.93 34.72 -12.09
CA ILE A 87 -19.88 33.44 -12.82
C ILE A 87 -19.26 33.61 -14.22
N ASP A 88 -19.71 34.60 -14.99
CA ASP A 88 -19.20 34.85 -16.33
C ASP A 88 -17.70 35.23 -16.30
N ARG A 89 -17.26 35.96 -15.26
CA ARG A 89 -15.84 36.24 -15.03
C ARG A 89 -15.05 34.96 -14.75
N VAL A 90 -15.53 34.10 -13.83
CA VAL A 90 -14.87 32.82 -13.52
C VAL A 90 -14.81 31.90 -14.73
N ARG A 91 -15.87 31.86 -15.55
CA ARG A 91 -15.88 31.13 -16.82
C ARG A 91 -14.82 31.66 -17.78
N ASN A 92 -14.77 32.97 -18.01
CA ASN A 92 -13.79 33.57 -18.91
C ASN A 92 -12.36 33.36 -18.39
N ASP A 93 -12.17 33.42 -17.07
CA ASP A 93 -10.89 33.08 -16.43
C ASP A 93 -10.51 31.61 -16.65
N LEU A 94 -11.46 30.66 -16.57
CA LEU A 94 -11.21 29.24 -16.87
C LEU A 94 -10.82 29.01 -18.33
N LEU A 95 -11.47 29.70 -19.26
CA LEU A 95 -11.19 29.60 -20.68
C LEU A 95 -9.84 30.25 -21.06
N ASN A 96 -9.39 31.27 -20.30
CA ASN A 96 -8.23 32.09 -20.66
C ASN A 96 -6.99 31.86 -19.79
N LYS A 97 -7.09 31.28 -18.57
CA LYS A 97 -5.97 31.12 -17.63
C LYS A 97 -5.99 29.82 -16.85
N LYS A 98 -4.82 29.17 -16.82
CA LYS A 98 -4.40 28.01 -16.00
C LYS A 98 -5.06 27.99 -14.60
N GLY A 99 -5.81 26.91 -14.30
CA GLY A 99 -5.90 26.35 -12.94
C GLY A 99 -6.80 27.02 -11.88
N LYS A 100 -7.66 28.00 -12.20
CA LYS A 100 -8.51 28.66 -11.17
C LYS A 100 -9.82 27.93 -10.82
N ILE A 101 -9.80 26.60 -10.83
CA ILE A 101 -11.02 25.81 -10.63
C ILE A 101 -11.54 25.84 -9.17
N ALA A 102 -10.71 26.15 -8.18
CA ALA A 102 -11.16 26.41 -6.80
C ALA A 102 -12.16 27.58 -6.71
N ASN A 103 -12.00 28.62 -7.54
CA ASN A 103 -12.95 29.73 -7.61
C ASN A 103 -14.27 29.30 -8.27
N THR A 104 -14.20 28.38 -9.23
CA THR A 104 -15.36 27.73 -9.85
C THR A 104 -16.10 26.85 -8.85
N HIS A 105 -15.38 26.05 -8.07
CA HIS A 105 -15.93 25.23 -7.00
C HIS A 105 -16.63 26.11 -5.94
N LYS A 106 -15.98 27.17 -5.46
CA LYS A 106 -16.60 28.15 -4.53
C LYS A 106 -17.82 28.85 -5.15
N ALA A 107 -17.81 29.14 -6.44
CA ALA A 107 -18.95 29.73 -7.15
C ALA A 107 -20.13 28.74 -7.29
N MET A 108 -19.85 27.46 -7.49
CA MET A 108 -20.82 26.36 -7.57
C MET A 108 -21.38 25.97 -6.18
N GLN A 109 -20.55 25.90 -5.13
CA GLN A 109 -21.02 25.71 -3.75
C GLN A 109 -21.90 26.88 -3.27
N LYS A 110 -21.50 28.11 -3.59
CA LYS A 110 -22.34 29.29 -3.34
C LYS A 110 -23.68 29.19 -4.09
N LEU A 111 -23.72 28.47 -5.21
CA LEU A 111 -24.96 28.22 -5.96
C LEU A 111 -25.89 27.21 -5.27
N GLU A 112 -25.34 26.18 -4.62
CA GLU A 112 -26.14 25.25 -3.81
C GLU A 112 -26.86 25.96 -2.67
N SER A 113 -26.20 26.96 -2.06
CA SER A 113 -26.74 27.77 -0.96
C SER A 113 -27.92 28.67 -1.35
N PHE A 114 -28.20 28.88 -2.64
CA PHE A 114 -29.36 29.67 -3.08
C PHE A 114 -30.63 28.80 -3.19
N GLY A 115 -31.74 29.29 -2.64
CA GLY A 115 -33.04 28.63 -2.68
C GLY A 115 -33.65 28.49 -4.09
N MET A 116 -33.56 29.53 -4.94
CA MET A 116 -34.00 29.48 -6.35
C MET A 116 -33.04 30.25 -7.26
N LEU A 117 -32.81 29.74 -8.48
CA LEU A 117 -31.94 30.34 -9.47
C LEU A 117 -32.73 31.13 -10.51
N THR A 118 -32.31 32.37 -10.75
CA THR A 118 -32.84 33.16 -11.86
C THR A 118 -32.46 32.51 -13.21
N VAL A 119 -33.25 32.77 -14.26
CA VAL A 119 -32.97 32.26 -15.62
C VAL A 119 -31.56 32.68 -16.10
N GLY A 120 -31.12 33.90 -15.77
CA GLY A 120 -29.76 34.36 -16.08
C GLY A 120 -28.67 33.59 -15.35
N SER A 121 -28.86 33.28 -14.07
CA SER A 121 -27.89 32.53 -13.26
C SER A 121 -27.79 31.07 -13.68
N ARG A 122 -28.92 30.44 -14.05
CA ARG A 122 -28.94 29.09 -14.64
C ARG A 122 -28.11 28.99 -15.92
N ARG A 123 -28.26 29.94 -16.84
CA ARG A 123 -27.48 29.96 -18.10
C ARG A 123 -26.00 30.19 -17.84
N ALA A 124 -25.65 31.14 -16.96
CA ALA A 124 -24.27 31.40 -16.60
C ALA A 124 -23.63 30.14 -15.96
N MET A 125 -24.37 29.45 -15.09
CA MET A 125 -23.92 28.20 -14.48
C MET A 125 -23.79 27.07 -15.51
N ALA A 126 -24.75 26.90 -16.42
CA ALA A 126 -24.62 25.90 -17.49
C ALA A 126 -23.38 26.14 -18.37
N LYS A 127 -23.07 27.40 -18.71
CA LYS A 127 -21.83 27.75 -19.41
C LYS A 127 -20.58 27.42 -18.59
N LEU A 128 -20.63 27.64 -17.28
CA LEU A 128 -19.54 27.34 -16.36
C LEU A 128 -19.33 25.81 -16.22
N LEU A 129 -20.41 25.03 -16.09
CA LEU A 129 -20.38 23.57 -16.04
C LEU A 129 -19.83 22.96 -17.34
N ILE A 130 -20.25 23.48 -18.50
CA ILE A 130 -19.68 23.05 -19.80
C ILE A 130 -18.18 23.36 -19.85
N ALA A 131 -17.76 24.58 -19.50
CA ALA A 131 -16.34 24.95 -19.51
C ALA A 131 -15.53 24.14 -18.49
N TYR A 132 -16.13 23.82 -17.33
CA TYR A 132 -15.54 22.97 -16.31
C TYR A 132 -15.38 21.53 -16.81
N ASP A 133 -16.43 20.91 -17.37
CA ASP A 133 -16.37 19.58 -17.99
C ASP A 133 -15.32 19.54 -19.10
N GLN A 134 -15.27 20.56 -19.97
CA GLN A 134 -14.23 20.68 -21.01
C GLN A 134 -12.82 20.80 -20.44
N SER A 135 -12.63 21.48 -19.31
CA SER A 135 -11.33 21.54 -18.63
C SER A 135 -10.93 20.19 -17.98
N LEU A 136 -11.90 19.29 -17.80
CA LEU A 136 -11.69 17.91 -17.37
C LEU A 136 -11.60 16.92 -18.54
N GLN A 137 -11.89 17.34 -19.77
CA GLN A 137 -11.83 16.46 -20.94
C GLN A 137 -10.38 16.06 -21.23
N GLN A 138 -10.23 14.80 -21.64
CA GLN A 138 -9.00 14.26 -22.20
C GLN A 138 -8.48 15.19 -23.29
N ALA A 139 -7.18 15.39 -23.28
CA ALA A 139 -6.58 16.25 -24.25
C ALA A 139 -6.72 15.69 -25.67
N PRO A 140 -6.97 16.56 -26.66
CA PRO A 140 -7.05 16.18 -28.08
C PRO A 140 -5.84 15.36 -28.58
N SER A 141 -4.70 15.47 -27.90
CA SER A 141 -3.45 14.74 -28.18
C SER A 141 -3.56 13.21 -28.04
N PHE A 142 -4.51 12.67 -27.27
CA PHE A 142 -4.75 11.21 -27.22
C PHE A 142 -5.69 10.72 -28.31
N GLY A 143 -6.28 11.60 -29.11
CA GLY A 143 -7.18 11.22 -30.19
C GLY A 143 -6.53 10.26 -31.20
N LYS A 144 -5.20 10.30 -31.37
CA LYS A 144 -4.47 9.33 -32.19
C LYS A 144 -4.42 7.94 -31.55
N ALA A 145 -4.05 7.85 -30.27
CA ALA A 145 -4.04 6.58 -29.53
C ALA A 145 -5.45 5.97 -29.42
N GLN A 146 -6.45 6.79 -29.09
CA GLN A 146 -7.85 6.36 -29.01
C GLN A 146 -8.36 5.87 -30.37
N LYS A 147 -8.06 6.57 -31.48
CA LYS A 147 -8.42 6.12 -32.84
C LYS A 147 -7.75 4.80 -33.24
N LEU A 148 -6.53 4.52 -32.77
CA LEU A 148 -5.85 3.25 -33.03
C LEU A 148 -6.57 2.10 -32.29
N LEU A 149 -6.98 2.34 -31.05
CA LEU A 149 -7.77 1.38 -30.26
C LEU A 149 -9.16 1.14 -30.84
N ASP A 150 -9.84 2.21 -31.25
CA ASP A 150 -11.16 2.14 -31.86
C ASP A 150 -11.13 1.35 -33.19
N LYS A 151 -9.94 1.21 -33.80
CA LYS A 151 -9.65 0.38 -34.98
C LYS A 151 -9.15 -1.03 -34.65
N GLY A 152 -9.13 -1.41 -33.37
CA GLY A 152 -8.64 -2.71 -32.90
C GLY A 152 -7.12 -2.89 -33.04
N GLN A 153 -6.35 -1.80 -33.19
CA GLN A 153 -4.90 -1.88 -33.31
C GLN A 153 -4.23 -1.78 -31.94
N GLU A 154 -3.12 -2.52 -31.77
CA GLU A 154 -2.32 -2.44 -30.56
C GLU A 154 -1.58 -1.10 -30.48
N VAL A 155 -1.63 -0.44 -29.32
CA VAL A 155 -0.94 0.84 -29.09
C VAL A 155 0.32 0.59 -28.27
N SER A 156 1.49 0.64 -28.92
CA SER A 156 2.79 0.42 -28.26
C SER A 156 3.07 1.43 -27.13
N GLU A 157 3.94 1.05 -26.18
CA GLU A 157 4.38 1.95 -25.11
C GLU A 157 5.05 3.22 -25.66
N ASN A 158 5.89 3.10 -26.69
CA ASN A 158 6.53 4.24 -27.34
C ASN A 158 5.49 5.20 -27.91
N THR A 159 4.43 4.67 -28.54
CA THR A 159 3.32 5.49 -29.03
C THR A 159 2.62 6.24 -27.88
N LEU A 160 2.45 5.60 -26.72
CA LEU A 160 1.88 6.28 -25.55
C LEU A 160 2.81 7.36 -25.00
N ARG A 161 4.11 7.07 -24.89
CA ARG A 161 5.12 8.04 -24.45
C ARG A 161 5.17 9.26 -25.38
N GLU A 162 5.15 9.05 -26.70
CA GLU A 162 5.05 10.14 -27.67
C GLU A 162 3.78 10.97 -27.50
N CYS A 163 2.62 10.33 -27.30
CA CYS A 163 1.36 11.04 -27.06
C CYS A 163 1.39 11.84 -25.76
N ILE A 164 1.95 11.27 -24.69
CA ILE A 164 2.13 11.93 -23.38
C ILE A 164 3.07 13.12 -23.51
N GLN A 165 4.22 12.98 -24.17
CA GLN A 165 5.16 14.07 -24.39
C GLN A 165 4.56 15.18 -25.24
N ALA A 166 3.88 14.82 -26.34
CA ALA A 166 3.18 15.78 -27.20
C ALA A 166 2.10 16.52 -26.40
N HIS A 167 1.35 15.81 -25.54
CA HIS A 167 0.37 16.40 -24.64
C HIS A 167 1.01 17.41 -23.68
N ASN A 168 2.00 16.97 -22.90
CA ASN A 168 2.65 17.77 -21.86
C ASN A 168 3.38 19.01 -22.43
N LYS A 169 3.76 19.00 -23.72
CA LYS A 169 4.31 20.17 -24.42
C LYS A 169 3.28 21.26 -24.70
N VAL A 170 2.05 20.88 -25.03
CA VAL A 170 1.00 21.83 -25.47
C VAL A 170 -0.01 22.16 -24.37
N ALA A 171 -0.18 21.25 -23.42
CA ALA A 171 -1.09 21.41 -22.30
C ALA A 171 -0.32 21.82 -21.03
N PRO A 172 -0.76 22.87 -20.33
CA PRO A 172 -0.17 23.20 -19.05
C PRO A 172 -0.49 22.12 -18.00
N PRO A 173 0.39 21.90 -17.00
CA PRO A 173 0.12 20.95 -15.92
C PRO A 173 -1.18 21.28 -15.17
N ASN A 174 -1.97 20.25 -14.84
CA ASN A 174 -3.24 20.35 -14.10
C ASN A 174 -3.23 19.53 -12.80
N ILE A 175 -2.77 20.16 -11.71
CA ILE A 175 -2.60 19.52 -10.39
C ILE A 175 -3.93 18.96 -9.84
N ARG A 176 -5.09 19.45 -10.30
CA ARG A 176 -6.41 18.90 -9.91
C ARG A 176 -6.73 17.54 -10.46
N LEU A 177 -5.98 17.08 -11.45
CA LEU A 177 -6.14 15.72 -11.93
C LEU A 177 -5.15 14.77 -11.26
N ALA A 178 -4.25 15.25 -10.39
CA ALA A 178 -3.26 14.41 -9.71
C ALA A 178 -3.88 13.12 -9.16
N GLY A 179 -3.24 11.99 -9.47
CA GLY A 179 -3.71 10.65 -9.09
C GLY A 179 -4.82 10.07 -9.98
N THR A 180 -5.40 10.86 -10.87
CA THR A 180 -6.55 10.44 -11.69
C THR A 180 -6.08 9.69 -12.92
N LEU A 181 -6.76 8.58 -13.25
CA LEU A 181 -6.54 7.84 -14.49
C LEU A 181 -6.98 8.69 -15.68
N ALA A 182 -6.03 9.01 -16.56
CA ALA A 182 -6.27 9.73 -17.80
C ALA A 182 -6.71 8.79 -18.92
N LEU A 183 -6.06 7.62 -19.04
CA LEU A 183 -6.29 6.64 -20.09
C LEU A 183 -5.84 5.25 -19.62
N GLY A 184 -6.65 4.22 -19.87
CA GLY A 184 -6.29 2.81 -19.66
C GLY A 184 -6.39 2.04 -20.97
N ILE A 185 -5.35 1.27 -21.31
CA ILE A 185 -5.25 0.48 -22.54
C ILE A 185 -4.61 -0.87 -22.20
N GLY A 186 -5.40 -1.94 -22.20
CA GLY A 186 -4.90 -3.25 -21.76
C GLY A 186 -4.38 -3.18 -20.33
N ASP A 187 -3.10 -3.53 -20.13
CA ASP A 187 -2.38 -3.42 -18.85
C ASP A 187 -1.66 -2.08 -18.63
N ARG A 188 -1.71 -1.17 -19.62
CA ARG A 188 -1.06 0.15 -19.58
C ARG A 188 -2.02 1.19 -19.05
N GLN A 189 -1.59 1.96 -18.06
CA GLN A 189 -2.39 3.02 -17.45
C GLN A 189 -1.61 4.33 -17.48
N VAL A 190 -2.27 5.43 -17.86
CA VAL A 190 -1.70 6.77 -17.87
C VAL A 190 -2.42 7.59 -16.82
N PHE A 191 -1.67 8.21 -15.91
CA PHE A 191 -2.20 9.02 -14.82
C PHE A 191 -1.68 10.45 -14.91
N TYR A 192 -2.36 11.35 -14.20
CA TYR A 192 -1.79 12.66 -13.90
C TYR A 192 -0.93 12.58 -12.65
N THR A 193 0.30 13.06 -12.74
CA THR A 193 1.26 13.15 -11.64
C THR A 193 0.83 14.16 -10.58
N LYS A 194 1.54 14.20 -9.45
CA LYS A 194 1.41 15.28 -8.44
C LYS A 194 1.55 16.68 -9.05
N LYS A 195 2.39 16.84 -10.08
CA LYS A 195 2.57 18.11 -10.79
C LYS A 195 1.47 18.38 -11.82
N GLY A 196 0.55 17.45 -12.03
CA GLY A 196 -0.53 17.55 -13.00
C GLY A 196 -0.12 17.30 -14.45
N LEU A 197 1.05 16.69 -14.67
CA LEU A 197 1.49 16.23 -15.99
C LEU A 197 1.00 14.81 -16.23
N LEU A 198 0.83 14.41 -17.48
CA LEU A 198 0.57 13.01 -17.78
C LEU A 198 1.84 12.19 -17.69
N GLU A 199 1.72 11.00 -17.13
CA GLU A 199 2.78 10.02 -17.05
C GLU A 199 2.19 8.62 -17.20
N LEU A 200 2.94 7.74 -17.84
CA LEU A 200 2.61 6.33 -17.90
C LEU A 200 2.86 5.76 -16.50
N ALA A 201 1.87 5.15 -15.88
CA ALA A 201 2.10 4.40 -14.65
C ALA A 201 3.16 3.33 -14.90
N PRO A 202 3.99 3.03 -13.88
CA PRO A 202 4.77 1.80 -13.88
C PRO A 202 3.87 0.63 -14.29
N PRO A 203 4.27 -0.21 -15.26
CA PRO A 203 3.43 -1.33 -15.67
C PRO A 203 3.16 -2.24 -14.46
N HIS A 204 1.94 -2.78 -14.37
CA HIS A 204 1.55 -3.77 -13.35
C HIS A 204 2.24 -5.15 -13.54
N LYS A 205 3.22 -5.24 -14.46
CA LYS A 205 3.93 -6.48 -14.81
C LYS A 205 5.44 -6.27 -14.73
N LYS A 206 6.11 -7.28 -14.15
CA LYS A 206 7.53 -7.65 -14.27
C LYS A 206 8.42 -6.56 -14.83
N THR A 207 8.84 -5.63 -13.96
CA THR A 207 9.88 -4.65 -14.27
C THR A 207 11.28 -5.13 -13.87
N THR A 208 11.43 -6.42 -13.53
CA THR A 208 12.70 -7.14 -13.73
C THR A 208 12.87 -7.37 -15.23
N ILE A 209 13.09 -6.30 -15.99
CA ILE A 209 13.68 -6.46 -17.31
C ILE A 209 15.18 -6.54 -17.03
N PRO A 210 15.88 -7.63 -17.36
CA PRO A 210 17.32 -7.64 -17.30
C PRO A 210 17.84 -6.54 -18.22
N ILE A 211 18.15 -5.39 -17.66
CA ILE A 211 19.25 -4.60 -18.19
C ILE A 211 20.44 -5.48 -17.86
N GLY A 212 20.90 -6.29 -18.81
CA GLY A 212 22.20 -6.93 -18.66
C GLY A 212 23.15 -5.81 -18.27
N MET A 213 23.74 -5.87 -17.06
CA MET A 213 24.68 -4.84 -16.59
C MET A 213 25.60 -4.54 -17.76
N ALA A 214 25.43 -3.37 -18.36
CA ALA A 214 25.94 -3.12 -19.69
C ALA A 214 27.44 -3.42 -19.68
N LYS A 215 27.88 -4.18 -20.69
CA LYS A 215 29.27 -4.63 -20.97
C LYS A 215 30.30 -3.84 -20.16
N GLY A 216 31.10 -4.52 -19.34
CA GLY A 216 32.11 -3.99 -18.39
C GLY A 216 33.12 -3.00 -18.97
N ASN A 217 32.65 -1.87 -19.48
CA ASN A 217 33.42 -0.81 -20.11
C ASN A 217 33.86 0.25 -19.09
N LEU A 218 33.49 0.08 -17.81
CA LEU A 218 33.99 0.90 -16.72
C LEU A 218 35.37 0.37 -16.32
N ASN A 219 36.41 1.09 -16.72
CA ASN A 219 37.76 0.86 -16.22
C ASN A 219 37.87 1.53 -14.85
N LEU A 220 37.82 0.75 -13.77
CA LEU A 220 37.96 1.25 -12.41
C LEU A 220 39.29 0.79 -11.82
N ASP A 221 40.00 1.72 -11.19
CA ASP A 221 41.17 1.40 -10.38
C ASP A 221 40.81 1.12 -8.91
N GLN A 222 41.76 0.59 -8.14
CA GLN A 222 41.50 0.25 -6.73
C GLN A 222 41.02 1.46 -5.92
N PRO A 223 41.62 2.67 -6.05
CA PRO A 223 41.09 3.87 -5.39
C PRO A 223 39.62 4.17 -5.72
N GLN A 224 39.21 4.04 -6.98
CA GLN A 224 37.81 4.22 -7.37
C GLN A 224 36.90 3.14 -6.78
N VAL A 225 37.36 1.89 -6.72
CA VAL A 225 36.62 0.80 -6.07
C VAL A 225 36.44 1.07 -4.58
N GLU A 226 37.50 1.47 -3.87
CA GLU A 226 37.39 1.85 -2.45
C GLU A 226 36.47 3.06 -2.26
N GLN A 227 36.51 4.06 -3.15
CA GLN A 227 35.58 5.18 -3.10
C GLN A 227 34.11 4.73 -3.22
N LEU A 228 33.81 3.75 -4.06
CA LEU A 228 32.44 3.20 -4.18
C LEU A 228 32.03 2.46 -2.91
N LYS A 229 32.95 1.72 -2.29
CA LYS A 229 32.72 1.06 -0.98
C LYS A 229 32.46 2.11 0.10
N ASP A 230 33.25 3.17 0.14
CA ASP A 230 33.09 4.27 1.09
C ASP A 230 31.74 4.98 0.91
N VAL A 231 31.31 5.24 -0.33
CA VAL A 231 29.97 5.82 -0.59
C VAL A 231 28.86 4.89 -0.11
N PHE A 232 28.97 3.58 -0.33
CA PHE A 232 28.00 2.62 0.21
C PHE A 232 27.97 2.66 1.74
N LYS A 233 29.15 2.69 2.38
CA LYS A 233 29.28 2.80 3.84
C LYS A 233 28.70 4.10 4.36
N ASP A 234 29.00 5.24 3.76
CA ASP A 234 28.46 6.53 4.17
C ASP A 234 26.93 6.57 4.13
N VAL A 235 26.32 5.90 3.15
CA VAL A 235 24.86 5.79 3.03
C VAL A 235 24.29 4.75 4.00
N TYR A 236 25.00 3.66 4.28
CA TYR A 236 24.50 2.52 5.06
C TYR A 236 24.84 2.60 6.55
N GLU A 237 26.10 2.86 6.90
CA GLU A 237 26.63 2.95 8.26
C GLU A 237 25.96 4.09 9.04
N GLY A 238 24.97 3.75 9.87
CA GLY A 238 24.27 4.70 10.71
C GLY A 238 22.84 5.01 10.26
N THR A 239 22.44 4.55 9.07
CA THR A 239 21.06 4.64 8.59
C THR A 239 20.15 3.72 9.39
N PRO A 240 19.15 4.25 10.12
CA PRO A 240 18.17 3.41 10.80
C PRO A 240 17.30 2.65 9.80
N TYR A 241 16.97 1.40 10.11
CA TYR A 241 15.97 0.67 9.33
C TYR A 241 14.61 1.34 9.50
N ASN A 242 13.96 1.70 8.39
CA ASN A 242 12.63 2.30 8.37
C ASN A 242 11.82 1.82 7.16
N ASN A 243 10.71 1.13 7.40
CA ASN A 243 9.78 0.74 6.35
C ASN A 243 8.40 1.43 6.44
N MET A 244 8.26 2.42 7.34
CA MET A 244 7.05 3.24 7.48
C MET A 244 6.97 4.31 6.37
N SER A 245 8.12 4.80 5.91
CA SER A 245 8.21 5.96 5.01
C SER A 245 7.40 5.84 3.72
N PRO A 246 7.31 4.67 3.02
CA PRO A 246 6.53 4.60 1.77
C PRO A 246 5.03 4.78 2.00
N MET A 247 4.50 4.20 3.08
CA MET A 247 3.08 4.33 3.43
C MET A 247 2.75 5.74 3.87
N LEU A 248 3.64 6.40 4.63
CA LEU A 248 3.46 7.79 5.05
C LEU A 248 3.48 8.77 3.88
N GLU A 249 4.38 8.58 2.91
CA GLU A 249 4.36 9.40 1.69
C GLU A 249 3.16 9.09 0.79
N PHE A 250 2.68 7.84 0.77
CA PHE A 250 1.46 7.51 0.04
C PHE A 250 0.23 8.23 0.62
N VAL A 251 0.03 8.20 1.94
CA VAL A 251 -1.12 8.90 2.55
C VAL A 251 -0.99 10.41 2.42
N LYS A 252 0.24 10.96 2.44
CA LYS A 252 0.50 12.35 2.11
C LYS A 252 0.08 12.67 0.68
N PHE A 253 0.56 11.89 -0.29
CA PHE A 253 0.20 12.04 -1.70
C PHE A 253 -1.32 11.98 -1.87
N PHE A 254 -1.98 11.02 -1.23
CA PHE A 254 -3.43 10.90 -1.26
C PHE A 254 -4.11 12.15 -0.72
N LYS A 255 -3.72 12.65 0.46
CA LYS A 255 -4.27 13.89 1.05
C LYS A 255 -4.12 15.07 0.09
N GLU A 256 -2.91 15.35 -0.37
CA GLU A 256 -2.61 16.48 -1.26
C GLU A 256 -3.37 16.38 -2.60
N ALA A 257 -3.43 15.18 -3.18
CA ALA A 257 -4.17 14.96 -4.42
C ALA A 257 -5.68 15.08 -4.20
N LYS A 258 -6.20 14.64 -3.05
CA LYS A 258 -7.63 14.74 -2.68
C LYS A 258 -8.09 16.17 -2.40
N GLU A 259 -7.21 17.04 -1.90
CA GLU A 259 -7.47 18.49 -1.82
C GLU A 259 -7.79 19.08 -3.20
N SER A 260 -7.16 18.55 -4.25
CA SER A 260 -7.29 19.03 -5.62
C SER A 260 -8.39 18.28 -6.40
N ASN A 261 -8.58 16.99 -6.10
CA ASN A 261 -9.63 16.09 -6.58
C ASN A 261 -10.33 15.38 -5.41
N PRO A 262 -11.42 15.94 -4.84
CA PRO A 262 -12.11 15.35 -3.68
C PRO A 262 -12.62 13.91 -3.86
N ASN A 263 -12.68 13.40 -5.09
CA ASN A 263 -13.23 12.08 -5.43
C ASN A 263 -12.18 11.07 -5.81
N LEU A 264 -10.91 11.47 -5.72
CA LEU A 264 -9.83 10.53 -5.84
C LEU A 264 -10.05 9.42 -4.80
N THR A 265 -10.16 8.18 -5.27
CA THR A 265 -10.26 7.03 -4.39
C THR A 265 -8.86 6.63 -3.91
N LEU A 266 -8.76 5.97 -2.76
CA LEU A 266 -7.48 5.51 -2.26
C LEU A 266 -6.81 4.53 -3.24
N HIS A 267 -7.61 3.67 -3.89
CA HIS A 267 -7.13 2.76 -4.93
C HIS A 267 -6.55 3.51 -6.13
N GLN A 268 -7.23 4.55 -6.66
CA GLN A 268 -6.70 5.35 -7.76
C GLN A 268 -5.39 6.04 -7.38
N ALA A 269 -5.33 6.61 -6.18
CA ALA A 269 -4.12 7.21 -5.66
C ALA A 269 -2.98 6.18 -5.54
N TYR A 270 -3.28 4.98 -5.05
CA TYR A 270 -2.30 3.90 -4.95
C TYR A 270 -1.76 3.54 -6.34
N LEU A 271 -2.63 3.35 -7.34
CA LEU A 271 -2.21 3.05 -8.70
C LEU A 271 -1.31 4.15 -9.29
N ALA A 272 -1.60 5.42 -9.02
CA ALA A 272 -0.82 6.56 -9.49
C ALA A 272 0.45 6.86 -8.67
N PHE A 273 0.56 6.36 -7.45
CA PHE A 273 1.70 6.58 -6.59
C PHE A 273 2.95 5.92 -7.17
N ASN A 274 4.05 6.67 -7.26
CA ASN A 274 5.35 6.22 -7.72
C ASN A 274 6.42 6.78 -6.76
N PRO A 275 6.80 6.04 -5.71
CA PRO A 275 7.74 6.53 -4.72
C PRO A 275 9.15 6.59 -5.31
N SER A 276 9.91 7.65 -4.98
CA SER A 276 11.34 7.74 -5.26
C SER A 276 12.13 7.27 -4.04
N PRO A 277 12.90 6.16 -4.14
CA PRO A 277 13.79 5.70 -3.08
C PRO A 277 14.74 6.80 -2.58
N GLU A 278 15.32 7.58 -3.49
CA GLU A 278 16.24 8.67 -3.15
C GLU A 278 15.53 9.79 -2.37
N GLU A 279 14.36 10.27 -2.85
CA GLU A 279 13.64 11.34 -2.16
C GLU A 279 13.17 10.89 -0.76
N LEU A 280 12.82 9.61 -0.63
CA LEU A 280 12.46 9.02 0.66
C LEU A 280 13.66 8.96 1.60
N PHE A 281 14.82 8.51 1.12
CA PHE A 281 16.05 8.49 1.92
C PHE A 281 16.42 9.91 2.37
N ASP A 282 16.44 10.87 1.46
CA ASP A 282 16.85 12.25 1.76
C ASP A 282 15.90 12.93 2.76
N LYS A 283 14.61 12.60 2.72
CA LYS A 283 13.61 13.14 3.66
C LYS A 283 13.69 12.50 5.04
N TYR A 284 13.80 11.18 5.11
CA TYR A 284 13.68 10.42 6.37
C TYR A 284 15.03 10.05 6.99
N GLN A 285 16.15 10.24 6.27
CA GLN A 285 17.50 9.83 6.67
C GLN A 285 17.53 8.38 7.21
N SER A 286 16.67 7.53 6.63
CA SER A 286 16.40 6.16 7.05
C SER A 286 15.69 5.42 5.90
N GLY A 287 15.72 4.09 5.93
CA GLY A 287 15.08 3.30 4.87
C GLY A 287 15.14 1.80 5.09
N ASP A 288 14.50 1.03 4.22
CA ASP A 288 14.72 -0.41 4.08
C ASP A 288 15.74 -0.68 2.94
N CYS A 289 15.98 -1.95 2.65
CA CYS A 289 16.96 -2.36 1.63
C CYS A 289 16.71 -1.72 0.25
N VAL A 290 15.45 -1.51 -0.13
CA VAL A 290 15.07 -0.93 -1.42
C VAL A 290 15.42 0.56 -1.46
N ILE A 291 15.13 1.28 -0.36
CA ILE A 291 15.43 2.71 -0.22
C ILE A 291 16.95 2.95 -0.23
N VAL A 292 17.70 2.17 0.56
CA VAL A 292 19.17 2.28 0.63
C VAL A 292 19.81 1.92 -0.71
N ALA A 293 19.42 0.81 -1.33
CA ALA A 293 19.96 0.41 -2.63
C ALA A 293 19.67 1.45 -3.72
N GLY A 294 18.47 2.03 -3.73
CA GLY A 294 18.13 3.12 -4.64
C GLY A 294 18.96 4.39 -4.41
N LYS A 295 19.24 4.77 -3.16
CA LYS A 295 20.09 5.93 -2.84
C LYS A 295 21.54 5.72 -3.29
N VAL A 296 22.09 4.53 -3.03
CA VAL A 296 23.46 4.17 -3.45
C VAL A 296 23.56 4.15 -4.97
N GLN A 297 22.57 3.56 -5.67
CA GLN A 297 22.52 3.56 -7.13
C GLN A 297 22.54 5.00 -7.69
N ALA A 298 21.72 5.91 -7.13
CA ALA A 298 21.71 7.31 -7.54
C ALA A 298 23.06 8.01 -7.30
N ALA A 299 23.70 7.75 -6.17
CA ALA A 299 25.02 8.28 -5.85
C ALA A 299 26.09 7.81 -6.85
N PHE A 300 26.11 6.52 -7.20
CA PHE A 300 27.02 5.98 -8.22
C PHE A 300 26.73 6.57 -9.60
N GLN A 301 25.47 6.76 -9.97
CA GLN A 301 25.10 7.39 -11.23
C GLN A 301 25.62 8.85 -11.30
N HIS A 302 25.60 9.60 -10.20
CA HIS A 302 26.19 10.94 -10.12
C HIS A 302 27.72 10.93 -10.27
N MET A 303 28.38 9.84 -9.88
CA MET A 303 29.81 9.62 -10.12
C MET A 303 30.11 9.12 -11.54
N GLY A 304 29.10 8.93 -12.39
CA GLY A 304 29.26 8.36 -13.73
C GLY A 304 29.46 6.85 -13.75
N VAL A 305 29.14 6.16 -12.64
CA VAL A 305 29.23 4.70 -12.50
C VAL A 305 27.85 4.10 -12.69
N GLU A 306 27.74 3.19 -13.66
CA GLU A 306 26.51 2.43 -13.89
C GLU A 306 26.46 1.22 -12.95
N ALA A 307 25.48 1.22 -12.04
CA ALA A 307 25.22 0.12 -11.12
C ALA A 307 23.75 -0.32 -11.18
N GLY A 308 23.53 -1.60 -10.94
CA GLY A 308 22.21 -2.22 -10.89
C GLY A 308 21.75 -2.43 -9.45
N VAL A 309 20.45 -2.28 -9.23
CA VAL A 309 19.79 -2.83 -8.04
C VAL A 309 19.29 -4.22 -8.38
N VAL A 310 19.74 -5.23 -7.63
CA VAL A 310 19.37 -6.63 -7.82
C VAL A 310 18.38 -7.05 -6.76
N GLY A 311 17.36 -7.82 -7.17
CA GLY A 311 16.35 -8.36 -6.28
C GLY A 311 16.73 -9.74 -5.73
N GLN A 312 16.35 -10.01 -4.49
CA GLN A 312 16.55 -11.30 -3.85
C GLN A 312 15.28 -11.78 -3.18
N PHE A 313 15.12 -13.10 -3.17
CA PHE A 313 14.14 -13.72 -2.31
C PHE A 313 14.73 -13.92 -0.93
N THR A 314 14.12 -13.26 0.04
CA THR A 314 14.33 -13.52 1.45
C THR A 314 12.98 -13.81 2.08
N ARG A 315 12.95 -14.35 3.28
CA ARG A 315 11.71 -14.42 4.06
C ARG A 315 11.74 -13.28 5.09
N PRO A 316 11.36 -12.05 4.70
CA PRO A 316 11.37 -10.96 5.66
C PRO A 316 10.33 -11.23 6.76
N PRO A 317 10.50 -10.65 7.96
CA PRO A 317 9.53 -10.80 9.06
C PRO A 317 8.10 -10.37 8.72
N TRP A 318 7.91 -9.58 7.65
CA TRP A 318 6.61 -9.15 7.13
C TRP A 318 6.08 -9.98 5.95
N ALA A 319 6.82 -10.97 5.46
CA ALA A 319 6.30 -12.00 4.55
C ALA A 319 5.59 -13.13 5.30
N ASP A 320 5.69 -13.15 6.64
CA ASP A 320 4.89 -14.03 7.46
C ASP A 320 3.42 -13.57 7.46
N PRO A 321 2.47 -14.51 7.60
CA PRO A 321 1.08 -14.18 7.87
C PRO A 321 1.03 -13.18 9.03
N PRO A 322 0.10 -12.22 9.02
CA PRO A 322 0.19 -11.08 9.93
C PRO A 322 -0.30 -11.39 11.36
N ILE A 323 0.10 -12.57 11.87
CA ILE A 323 -0.07 -13.11 13.22
C ILE A 323 1.30 -13.67 13.67
N PRO A 324 1.70 -13.48 14.94
CA PRO A 324 3.06 -13.81 15.39
C PRO A 324 3.49 -15.28 15.21
N ASN A 325 4.80 -15.47 14.98
CA ASN A 325 5.53 -16.75 14.94
C ASN A 325 5.08 -17.75 13.86
N ASN A 326 5.37 -17.40 12.61
CA ASN A 326 5.44 -18.38 11.54
C ASN A 326 6.90 -18.75 11.26
N ARG A 327 7.57 -19.49 12.16
CA ARG A 327 8.94 -19.96 11.87
C ARG A 327 8.98 -21.08 10.81
N GLU A 328 7.84 -21.73 10.54
CA GLU A 328 7.81 -22.97 9.74
C GLU A 328 6.77 -23.00 8.60
N GLY A 329 5.86 -22.04 8.48
CA GLY A 329 4.82 -22.05 7.45
C GLY A 329 5.31 -21.58 6.08
N PRO A 330 4.56 -21.90 5.00
CA PRO A 330 4.93 -21.52 3.63
C PRO A 330 4.92 -20.00 3.45
N ALA A 331 5.80 -19.50 2.57
CA ALA A 331 5.78 -18.12 2.09
C ALA A 331 4.37 -17.76 1.56
N TRP A 332 3.98 -16.50 1.74
CA TRP A 332 2.67 -16.02 1.34
C TRP A 332 2.58 -15.92 -0.20
N PRO A 333 1.88 -16.84 -0.90
CA PRO A 333 2.03 -16.94 -2.35
C PRO A 333 1.51 -15.72 -3.11
N HIS A 334 0.56 -14.98 -2.51
CA HIS A 334 0.08 -13.72 -3.09
C HIS A 334 1.10 -12.59 -2.91
N TYR A 335 1.82 -12.55 -1.79
CA TYR A 335 2.90 -11.59 -1.61
C TYR A 335 4.01 -11.86 -2.61
N ASP A 336 4.49 -13.11 -2.71
CA ASP A 336 5.49 -13.53 -3.69
C ASP A 336 5.11 -13.13 -5.13
N LYS A 337 3.84 -13.34 -5.50
CA LYS A 337 3.32 -12.98 -6.82
C LYS A 337 3.34 -11.46 -7.06
N VAL A 338 3.00 -10.67 -6.04
CA VAL A 338 2.86 -9.20 -6.12
C VAL A 338 4.22 -8.53 -6.06
N THR A 339 5.13 -9.01 -5.22
CA THR A 339 6.52 -8.53 -5.13
C THR A 339 7.41 -9.08 -6.25
N GLU A 340 6.87 -9.91 -7.15
CA GLU A 340 7.63 -10.55 -8.22
C GLU A 340 8.78 -11.43 -7.67
N ASN A 341 8.63 -11.97 -6.44
CA ASN A 341 9.63 -12.67 -5.63
C ASN A 341 10.80 -11.79 -5.14
N VAL A 342 10.69 -10.46 -5.22
CA VAL A 342 11.72 -9.51 -4.75
C VAL A 342 11.38 -9.01 -3.34
N HIS A 343 12.01 -9.58 -2.34
CA HIS A 343 11.78 -9.25 -0.92
C HIS A 343 12.93 -8.46 -0.30
N HIS A 344 14.09 -8.50 -0.93
CA HIS A 344 15.28 -7.77 -0.53
C HIS A 344 15.99 -7.22 -1.76
N CYS A 345 16.76 -6.15 -1.59
CA CYS A 345 17.49 -5.51 -2.67
C CYS A 345 18.94 -5.26 -2.26
N ALA A 346 19.84 -5.48 -3.22
CA ALA A 346 21.26 -5.19 -3.09
C ALA A 346 21.76 -4.42 -4.32
N ILE A 347 23.00 -3.94 -4.27
CA ILE A 347 23.64 -3.21 -5.37
C ILE A 347 24.71 -4.12 -6.00
N ALA A 348 24.73 -4.17 -7.33
CA ALA A 348 25.75 -4.88 -8.08
C ALA A 348 26.27 -4.01 -9.24
N LEU A 349 27.57 -4.10 -9.52
CA LEU A 349 28.18 -3.51 -10.71
C LEU A 349 29.31 -4.40 -11.24
N LYS A 350 29.53 -4.34 -12.56
CA LYS A 350 30.67 -4.98 -13.23
C LYS A 350 31.69 -3.91 -13.64
N TYR A 351 32.97 -4.20 -13.49
CA TYR A 351 34.05 -3.30 -13.92
C TYR A 351 35.25 -4.08 -14.45
N THR A 352 36.08 -3.42 -15.23
CA THR A 352 37.39 -3.93 -15.65
C THR A 352 38.46 -3.25 -14.80
N SER A 353 39.29 -4.04 -14.13
CA SER A 353 40.39 -3.53 -13.30
C SER A 353 41.54 -2.98 -14.16
N ARG A 354 42.50 -2.28 -13.55
CA ARG A 354 43.72 -1.80 -14.26
C ARG A 354 44.54 -2.92 -14.90
N SER A 355 44.50 -4.15 -14.37
CA SER A 355 45.15 -5.33 -14.96
C SER A 355 44.41 -5.89 -16.18
N GLY A 356 43.23 -5.33 -16.52
CA GLY A 356 42.37 -5.80 -17.61
C GLY A 356 41.46 -6.97 -17.19
N GLU A 357 41.42 -7.30 -15.90
CA GLU A 357 40.57 -8.38 -15.39
C GLU A 357 39.15 -7.87 -15.13
N GLU A 358 38.15 -8.61 -15.62
CA GLU A 358 36.74 -8.36 -15.32
C GLU A 358 36.42 -8.76 -13.87
N LYS A 359 35.82 -7.84 -13.13
CA LYS A 359 35.46 -7.99 -11.72
C LYS A 359 34.02 -7.57 -11.47
N GLY A 360 33.46 -8.07 -10.36
CA GLY A 360 32.17 -7.63 -9.84
C GLY A 360 32.31 -7.03 -8.44
N LEU A 361 31.50 -6.01 -8.15
CA LEU A 361 31.31 -5.49 -6.80
C LEU A 361 29.85 -5.67 -6.41
N TYR A 362 29.62 -6.32 -5.28
CA TYR A 362 28.32 -6.59 -4.68
C TYR A 362 28.24 -5.97 -3.29
N MET A 363 27.18 -5.24 -3.01
CA MET A 363 27.00 -4.51 -1.75
C MET A 363 25.57 -4.71 -1.24
N ASP A 364 25.46 -5.29 -0.05
CA ASP A 364 24.18 -5.65 0.55
C ASP A 364 23.86 -4.83 1.81
N PRO A 365 22.76 -4.04 1.83
CA PRO A 365 22.30 -3.36 3.02
C PRO A 365 21.59 -4.32 4.00
N LEU A 366 22.37 -5.10 4.75
CA LEU A 366 21.88 -6.08 5.74
C LEU A 366 21.71 -5.48 7.15
N PHE A 367 20.56 -4.90 7.46
CA PHE A 367 20.32 -4.34 8.79
C PHE A 367 20.45 -5.39 9.92
N GLY A 368 21.50 -5.26 10.74
CA GLY A 368 21.70 -6.05 11.97
C GLY A 368 22.55 -7.31 11.86
N SER A 369 23.01 -7.66 10.66
CA SER A 369 24.15 -8.54 10.43
C SER A 369 25.20 -7.70 9.71
N GLY A 370 26.48 -7.75 10.11
CA GLY A 370 27.53 -6.85 9.60
C GLY A 370 27.62 -6.72 8.07
N GLU A 371 28.39 -5.75 7.60
CA GLU A 371 28.50 -5.39 6.18
C GLU A 371 28.80 -6.59 5.26
N GLU A 372 28.09 -6.68 4.13
CA GLU A 372 28.40 -7.64 3.07
C GLU A 372 28.78 -6.90 1.78
N ILE A 373 29.93 -6.24 1.82
CA ILE A 373 30.64 -5.79 0.63
C ILE A 373 31.50 -6.94 0.13
N LYS A 374 31.25 -7.41 -1.10
CA LYS A 374 31.98 -8.50 -1.73
C LYS A 374 32.50 -8.07 -3.09
N GLU A 375 33.81 -8.15 -3.26
CA GLU A 375 34.47 -8.11 -4.56
C GLU A 375 34.61 -9.55 -5.06
N VAL A 376 34.21 -9.82 -6.29
CA VAL A 376 34.24 -11.17 -6.88
C VAL A 376 35.16 -11.20 -8.11
N ASP A 377 36.07 -12.18 -8.10
CA ASP A 377 36.98 -12.44 -9.21
C ASP A 377 36.25 -13.21 -10.31
N SER A 378 36.06 -12.56 -11.46
CA SER A 378 35.21 -12.99 -12.58
C SER A 378 33.71 -13.03 -12.26
N TYR A 379 32.94 -12.20 -12.97
CA TYR A 379 31.48 -12.31 -13.00
C TYR A 379 31.10 -13.43 -14.00
N ASP A 380 31.34 -14.70 -13.64
CA ASP A 380 30.74 -15.82 -14.36
C ASP A 380 29.31 -16.00 -13.84
N ASP A 381 28.31 -15.60 -14.64
CA ASP A 381 26.87 -15.80 -14.38
C ASP A 381 26.53 -17.26 -13.96
N ARG A 382 27.44 -18.23 -14.19
CA ARG A 382 27.21 -19.65 -13.93
C ARG A 382 27.87 -20.22 -12.68
N ASN A 383 28.93 -19.63 -12.13
CA ASN A 383 29.76 -20.32 -11.14
C ASN A 383 30.13 -19.47 -9.92
N HIS A 384 29.63 -19.96 -8.78
CA HIS A 384 30.12 -19.76 -7.40
C HIS A 384 29.45 -18.64 -6.57
N GLY A 385 28.82 -19.06 -5.46
CA GLY A 385 28.41 -18.21 -4.33
C GLY A 385 27.14 -17.38 -4.51
N MET A 386 26.97 -16.70 -5.65
CA MET A 386 25.84 -15.79 -5.90
C MET A 386 24.53 -16.50 -6.27
N LYS A 387 24.63 -17.71 -6.86
CA LYS A 387 23.45 -18.50 -7.25
C LYS A 387 22.53 -18.89 -6.10
N THR A 388 23.02 -18.91 -4.85
CA THR A 388 22.17 -19.24 -3.70
C THR A 388 21.38 -18.02 -3.20
N LEU A 389 21.81 -16.80 -3.53
CA LEU A 389 21.10 -15.55 -3.18
C LEU A 389 20.20 -15.03 -4.31
N ILE A 390 20.42 -15.49 -5.56
CA ILE A 390 19.78 -14.97 -6.78
C ILE A 390 18.80 -15.97 -7.43
N ALA A 391 18.76 -17.24 -7.02
CA ALA A 391 17.90 -18.25 -7.66
C ALA A 391 16.53 -18.40 -6.97
N ILE A 392 15.50 -17.73 -7.48
CA ILE A 392 14.17 -18.33 -7.52
C ILE A 392 13.77 -18.59 -8.96
N ASP A 393 13.76 -19.88 -9.25
CA ASP A 393 13.37 -20.55 -10.47
C ASP A 393 14.41 -20.49 -11.61
N SER A 394 14.61 -21.69 -12.16
CA SER A 394 15.54 -22.22 -13.15
C SER A 394 15.61 -21.50 -14.52
N ARG A 395 15.42 -20.18 -14.58
CA ARG A 395 15.45 -19.35 -15.78
C ARG A 395 16.44 -18.18 -15.65
N ASP A 396 17.57 -18.48 -15.01
CA ASP A 396 18.71 -17.60 -14.69
C ASP A 396 19.06 -16.57 -15.79
N THR A 397 18.66 -15.31 -15.55
CA THR A 397 19.55 -14.17 -15.79
C THR A 397 19.54 -13.33 -14.51
N SER A 398 20.68 -12.81 -14.09
CA SER A 398 20.77 -11.87 -12.96
C SER A 398 20.09 -10.55 -13.36
N GLU A 399 18.77 -10.43 -13.15
CA GLU A 399 17.97 -9.33 -13.68
C GLU A 399 18.05 -8.07 -12.80
N ASN A 400 18.50 -6.96 -13.36
CA ASN A 400 18.41 -5.65 -12.74
C ASN A 400 16.95 -5.19 -12.57
N ILE A 401 16.66 -4.54 -11.45
CA ILE A 401 15.39 -3.87 -11.22
C ILE A 401 15.41 -2.52 -11.94
N THR A 402 14.58 -2.37 -12.97
CA THR A 402 14.53 -1.13 -13.77
C THR A 402 13.73 -0.01 -13.10
N ASN A 403 12.83 -0.37 -12.19
CA ASN A 403 12.01 0.57 -11.45
C ASN A 403 11.99 0.20 -9.96
N VAL A 404 12.96 0.71 -9.22
CA VAL A 404 13.10 0.47 -7.76
C VAL A 404 11.87 1.02 -7.01
N GLY A 405 11.27 2.12 -7.48
CA GLY A 405 10.04 2.67 -6.92
C GLY A 405 8.82 1.73 -7.04
N HIS A 406 8.72 0.96 -8.13
CA HIS A 406 7.70 -0.07 -8.29
C HIS A 406 7.84 -1.16 -7.22
N ILE A 407 9.05 -1.69 -7.02
CA ILE A 407 9.30 -2.70 -5.98
C ILE A 407 8.91 -2.16 -4.60
N LEU A 408 9.33 -0.93 -4.28
CA LEU A 408 9.00 -0.30 -3.00
C LEU A 408 7.50 -0.18 -2.77
N LYS A 409 6.76 0.22 -3.81
CA LYS A 409 5.29 0.28 -3.81
C LYS A 409 4.67 -1.10 -3.62
N MET A 410 5.10 -2.11 -4.37
CA MET A 410 4.52 -3.46 -4.30
C MET A 410 4.75 -4.10 -2.92
N GLN A 411 5.91 -3.85 -2.30
CA GLN A 411 6.18 -4.31 -0.94
C GLN A 411 5.24 -3.68 0.11
N MET A 412 4.71 -2.47 -0.12
CA MET A 412 3.74 -1.84 0.80
C MET A 412 2.49 -2.72 0.99
N ALA A 413 2.08 -3.45 -0.05
CA ALA A 413 0.87 -4.26 -0.03
C ALA A 413 0.95 -5.44 0.98
N GLY A 414 2.15 -5.86 1.38
CA GLY A 414 2.34 -6.87 2.44
C GLY A 414 2.64 -6.31 3.83
N LYS A 415 2.92 -5.01 3.97
CA LYS A 415 3.38 -4.38 5.22
C LYS A 415 2.20 -4.07 6.17
N THR A 416 1.68 -5.11 6.83
CA THR A 416 0.64 -4.97 7.88
C THR A 416 1.18 -4.33 9.17
N LYS A 417 2.49 -4.45 9.41
CA LYS A 417 3.22 -3.77 10.47
C LYS A 417 4.41 -3.05 9.87
N MET A 418 4.57 -1.79 10.26
CA MET A 418 5.67 -0.95 9.82
C MET A 418 6.48 -0.54 11.05
N ASN A 419 7.80 -0.57 10.94
CA ASN A 419 8.71 -0.39 12.07
C ASN A 419 9.85 0.55 11.69
N LEU A 420 10.27 1.32 12.69
CA LEU A 420 11.59 1.91 12.79
C LEU A 420 12.40 1.04 13.76
N MET A 421 13.58 0.57 13.33
CA MET A 421 14.49 -0.15 14.21
C MET A 421 15.64 0.74 14.65
N GLY A 422 16.18 0.44 15.84
CA GLY A 422 17.30 1.16 16.40
C GLY A 422 18.62 0.92 15.68
N LYS A 423 19.67 1.58 16.19
CA LYS A 423 21.04 1.38 15.71
C LYS A 423 21.36 -0.12 15.66
N ALA A 424 21.95 -0.54 14.54
CA ALA A 424 22.24 -1.94 14.20
C ALA A 424 21.01 -2.88 14.03
N GLY A 425 19.80 -2.37 13.77
CA GLY A 425 18.66 -3.21 13.36
C GLY A 425 18.17 -4.23 14.40
N MET A 426 18.66 -4.19 15.65
CA MET A 426 18.49 -5.28 16.62
C MET A 426 17.25 -5.13 17.51
N SER A 427 16.64 -3.95 17.58
CA SER A 427 15.40 -3.75 18.32
C SER A 427 14.44 -2.85 17.57
N GLN A 428 13.18 -3.27 17.48
CA GLN A 428 12.09 -2.38 17.09
C GLN A 428 12.06 -1.22 18.09
N ILE A 429 11.91 -0.01 17.62
CA ILE A 429 11.87 1.19 18.47
C ILE A 429 10.44 1.74 18.45
N CYS A 430 9.96 2.05 17.25
CA CYS A 430 8.63 2.58 16.98
C CYS A 430 7.95 1.69 15.94
N GLY A 431 6.65 1.48 16.08
CA GLY A 431 5.87 0.71 15.12
C GLY A 431 4.47 1.26 14.89
N ILE A 432 3.96 0.99 13.70
CA ILE A 432 2.57 1.20 13.31
C ILE A 432 2.02 -0.18 12.94
N ASP A 433 1.02 -0.65 13.68
CA ASP A 433 0.36 -1.93 13.43
C ASP A 433 -1.05 -1.65 12.89
N LEU A 434 -1.24 -1.88 11.59
CA LEU A 434 -2.51 -1.60 10.91
C LEU A 434 -3.59 -2.62 11.26
N LEU A 435 -3.22 -3.80 11.80
CA LEU A 435 -4.17 -4.81 12.22
C LEU A 435 -4.67 -4.55 13.64
N ASN A 436 -3.75 -4.30 14.57
CA ASN A 436 -4.11 -3.88 15.93
C ASN A 436 -4.63 -2.43 15.98
N GLY A 437 -4.40 -1.66 14.92
CA GLY A 437 -4.88 -0.31 14.77
C GLY A 437 -4.22 0.64 15.77
N ASN A 438 -2.90 0.55 15.95
CA ASN A 438 -2.18 1.42 16.88
C ASN A 438 -0.79 1.83 16.41
N ILE A 439 -0.34 2.97 16.92
CA ILE A 439 1.05 3.40 16.93
C ILE A 439 1.60 3.05 18.30
N TYR A 440 2.85 2.60 18.36
CA TYR A 440 3.49 2.31 19.62
C TYR A 440 5.00 2.59 19.61
N LEU A 441 5.51 2.98 20.76
CA LEU A 441 6.93 3.01 21.08
C LEU A 441 7.17 2.00 22.20
N ASN A 442 8.12 1.09 22.01
CA ASN A 442 8.44 0.13 23.06
C ASN A 442 9.42 0.73 24.10
N GLY A 443 9.71 -0.04 25.15
CA GLY A 443 10.59 0.41 26.23
C GLY A 443 12.00 0.79 25.76
N GLU A 444 12.59 0.06 24.83
CA GLU A 444 13.91 0.38 24.26
C GLU A 444 13.90 1.70 23.48
N GLY A 445 12.84 1.95 22.71
CA GLY A 445 12.65 3.22 22.01
C GLY A 445 12.46 4.40 22.96
N ALA A 446 11.77 4.19 24.09
CA ALA A 446 11.52 5.23 25.10
C ALA A 446 12.76 5.57 25.95
N LYS A 447 13.71 4.64 26.13
CA LYS A 447 14.90 4.84 26.97
C LYS A 447 15.66 6.10 26.58
N GLY A 448 15.84 7.03 27.51
CA GLY A 448 16.62 8.25 27.31
C GLY A 448 15.87 9.42 26.65
N LEU A 449 14.61 9.24 26.25
CA LEU A 449 13.75 10.32 25.76
C LEU A 449 12.96 10.92 26.94
N LYS A 450 13.34 12.13 27.37
CA LYS A 450 12.64 12.86 28.44
C LYS A 450 11.42 13.58 27.87
N GLY A 451 10.31 13.58 28.61
CA GLY A 451 9.08 14.29 28.22
C GLY A 451 8.19 13.53 27.23
N LEU A 452 8.44 12.24 26.99
CA LEU A 452 7.51 11.41 26.22
C LEU A 452 6.19 11.19 26.98
N PRO A 453 5.03 11.27 26.31
CA PRO A 453 3.76 10.92 26.92
C PRO A 453 3.59 9.40 27.00
N LEU A 454 3.97 8.80 28.13
CA LEU A 454 3.89 7.34 28.32
C LEU A 454 2.56 6.94 28.96
N GLY A 455 1.99 5.81 28.57
CA GLY A 455 0.88 5.21 29.31
C GLY A 455 1.34 4.62 30.66
N ALA A 456 0.40 4.16 31.48
CA ALA A 456 0.68 3.57 32.79
C ALA A 456 1.63 2.35 32.75
N ASN A 457 1.73 1.68 31.60
CA ASN A 457 2.65 0.57 31.36
C ASN A 457 4.07 1.02 30.95
N GLY A 458 4.38 2.32 31.02
CA GLY A 458 5.66 2.89 30.63
C GLY A 458 5.92 2.89 29.12
N ARG A 459 4.88 2.71 28.28
CA ARG A 459 4.99 2.68 26.82
C ARG A 459 4.12 3.76 26.21
N PHE A 460 4.58 4.37 25.13
CA PHE A 460 3.70 5.20 24.31
C PHE A 460 2.88 4.26 23.42
N SER A 461 1.56 4.36 23.47
CA SER A 461 0.70 3.76 22.46
C SER A 461 -0.57 4.57 22.31
N ILE A 462 -0.98 4.75 21.06
CA ILE A 462 -2.22 5.43 20.69
C ILE A 462 -2.93 4.56 19.67
N LYS A 463 -4.22 4.32 19.85
CA LYS A 463 -4.99 3.66 18.81
C LYS A 463 -5.24 4.63 17.66
N LEU A 464 -5.08 4.14 16.44
CA LEU A 464 -5.38 4.87 15.21
C LEU A 464 -6.84 5.34 15.18
N GLU A 465 -7.78 4.57 15.75
CA GLU A 465 -9.18 5.00 15.83
C GLU A 465 -9.35 6.30 16.64
N ASP A 466 -8.61 6.43 17.74
CA ASP A 466 -8.69 7.59 18.63
C ASP A 466 -8.07 8.85 18.00
N LEU A 467 -7.14 8.69 17.05
CA LEU A 467 -6.58 9.83 16.31
C LEU A 467 -7.57 10.47 15.32
N LYS A 468 -8.62 9.74 14.93
CA LYS A 468 -9.67 10.28 14.04
C LYS A 468 -10.46 11.39 14.72
N ASP A 469 -10.68 11.29 16.03
CA ASP A 469 -11.40 12.28 16.82
C ASP A 469 -10.41 13.25 17.50
N PRO A 470 -10.42 14.55 17.15
CA PRO A 470 -9.58 15.55 17.83
C PRO A 470 -9.84 15.67 19.33
N GLN A 471 -11.00 15.22 19.82
CA GLN A 471 -11.41 15.32 21.23
C GLN A 471 -11.15 14.04 22.03
N ALA A 472 -10.72 12.95 21.41
CA ALA A 472 -10.39 11.74 22.13
C ALA A 472 -9.17 11.99 23.02
N THR A 473 -9.29 11.63 24.31
CA THR A 473 -8.27 11.90 25.33
C THR A 473 -7.78 10.60 25.97
N GLY A 474 -6.52 10.63 26.39
CA GLY A 474 -5.89 9.57 27.17
C GLY A 474 -5.16 10.14 28.39
N ASN A 475 -4.83 9.25 29.33
CA ASN A 475 -4.00 9.59 30.48
C ASN A 475 -2.55 9.21 30.20
N TYR A 476 -1.65 10.19 30.32
CA TYR A 476 -0.23 10.07 29.99
C TYR A 476 0.65 10.54 31.14
N ILE A 477 1.77 9.87 31.35
CA ILE A 477 2.80 10.21 32.31
C ILE A 477 3.94 10.88 31.53
N ILE A 478 4.21 12.16 31.81
CA ILE A 478 5.14 13.00 31.02
C ILE A 478 6.34 13.44 31.87
N VAL A 479 6.10 13.75 33.14
CA VAL A 479 7.10 14.21 34.12
C VAL A 479 6.77 13.58 35.48
N GLU A 480 7.79 13.06 36.18
CA GLU A 480 7.74 12.64 37.60
C GLU A 480 6.49 11.86 38.05
N GLY A 481 6.02 10.92 37.24
CA GLY A 481 4.98 9.96 37.65
C GLY A 481 3.54 10.49 37.67
N GLU A 482 3.31 11.78 37.42
CA GLU A 482 1.98 12.35 37.41
C GLU A 482 1.26 12.07 36.07
N ALA A 483 0.05 11.52 36.19
CA ALA A 483 -0.83 11.29 35.05
C ALA A 483 -1.52 12.61 34.65
N VAL A 484 -1.28 13.04 33.41
CA VAL A 484 -1.90 14.19 32.77
C VAL A 484 -2.90 13.68 31.73
N GLN A 485 -4.13 14.17 31.79
CA GLN A 485 -5.11 13.95 30.74
C GLN A 485 -4.85 14.93 29.59
N MET A 486 -4.69 14.41 28.38
CA MET A 486 -4.52 15.22 27.17
C MET A 486 -5.11 14.53 25.94
N SER A 487 -5.28 15.28 24.86
CA SER A 487 -5.76 14.68 23.60
C SER A 487 -4.71 13.74 23.01
N HIS A 488 -5.16 12.69 22.32
CA HIS A 488 -4.25 11.78 21.63
C HIS A 488 -3.45 12.48 20.52
N ARG A 489 -4.02 13.51 19.88
CA ARG A 489 -3.30 14.33 18.89
C ARG A 489 -2.19 15.14 19.52
N GLU A 490 -2.44 15.76 20.68
CA GLU A 490 -1.41 16.47 21.45
C GLU A 490 -0.30 15.54 21.94
N ALA A 491 -0.67 14.33 22.41
CA ALA A 491 0.30 13.32 22.80
C ALA A 491 1.17 12.87 21.60
N LEU A 492 0.58 12.75 20.41
CA LEU A 492 1.31 12.44 19.18
C LEU A 492 2.24 13.58 18.74
N GLU A 493 1.82 14.84 18.90
CA GLU A 493 2.66 16.01 18.64
C GLU A 493 3.87 16.06 19.57
N LYS A 494 3.66 15.89 20.89
CA LYS A 494 4.74 15.79 21.87
C LYS A 494 5.67 14.62 21.60
N PHE A 495 5.11 13.47 21.21
CA PHE A 495 5.92 12.34 20.76
C PHE A 495 6.81 12.73 19.57
N ALA A 496 6.22 13.32 18.53
CA ALA A 496 6.96 13.70 17.33
C ALA A 496 8.05 14.72 17.63
N GLU A 497 7.77 15.70 18.49
CA GLU A 497 8.74 16.71 18.96
C GLU A 497 9.93 16.07 19.70
N VAL A 498 9.66 15.25 20.71
CA VAL A 498 10.70 14.62 21.55
C VAL A 498 11.51 13.58 20.77
N ALA A 499 10.85 12.88 19.85
CA ALA A 499 11.45 11.77 19.12
C ALA A 499 12.10 12.20 17.78
N LYS A 500 11.88 13.45 17.35
CA LYS A 500 12.26 13.97 16.02
C LYS A 500 13.71 13.67 15.66
N ASP A 501 14.65 14.15 16.46
CA ASP A 501 16.08 14.10 16.14
C ASP A 501 16.61 12.66 16.24
N ARG A 502 16.10 11.88 17.20
CA ARG A 502 16.54 10.51 17.39
C ARG A 502 16.05 9.58 16.29
N PHE A 503 14.83 9.80 15.81
CA PHE A 503 14.15 8.93 14.85
C PHE A 503 14.07 9.53 13.44
N GLN A 504 14.64 10.71 13.23
CA GLN A 504 14.63 11.43 11.96
C GLN A 504 13.20 11.60 11.40
N LEU A 505 12.25 11.96 12.29
CA LEU A 505 10.85 12.13 11.90
C LEU A 505 10.68 13.43 11.09
N PRO A 506 10.01 13.39 9.92
CA PRO A 506 9.77 14.60 9.14
C PRO A 506 8.74 15.53 9.79
N ASP A 507 8.76 16.81 9.44
CA ASP A 507 7.83 17.83 9.97
C ASP A 507 6.35 17.49 9.73
N ASP A 508 6.06 16.77 8.65
CA ASP A 508 4.71 16.36 8.29
C ASP A 508 4.28 15.01 8.91
N PHE A 509 5.10 14.41 9.78
CA PHE A 509 4.84 13.12 10.40
C PHE A 509 3.48 13.06 11.09
N VAL A 510 3.19 13.99 12.01
CA VAL A 510 1.92 14.03 12.76
C VAL A 510 0.73 14.12 11.80
N GLY A 511 0.82 15.01 10.81
CA GLY A 511 -0.22 15.19 9.80
C GLY A 511 -0.47 13.91 9.00
N ASN A 512 0.59 13.23 8.58
CA ASN A 512 0.49 11.98 7.82
C ASN A 512 -0.05 10.83 8.68
N MET A 513 0.28 10.77 9.97
CA MET A 513 -0.28 9.79 10.90
C MET A 513 -1.78 9.98 11.12
N ILE A 514 -2.26 11.21 11.19
CA ILE A 514 -3.71 11.50 11.28
C ILE A 514 -4.43 11.03 10.01
N VAL A 515 -3.87 11.31 8.82
CA VAL A 515 -4.46 10.84 7.55
C VAL A 515 -4.45 9.32 7.49
N LEU A 516 -3.35 8.67 7.93
CA LEU A 516 -3.27 7.23 8.01
C LEU A 516 -4.37 6.66 8.91
N ALA A 517 -4.57 7.24 10.09
CA ALA A 517 -5.62 6.88 11.02
C ALA A 517 -7.02 7.00 10.38
N GLU A 518 -7.32 8.12 9.73
CA GLU A 518 -8.58 8.37 9.03
C GLU A 518 -8.88 7.32 7.94
N ASN A 519 -7.84 6.80 7.27
CA ASN A 519 -7.98 5.90 6.13
C ASN A 519 -7.55 4.44 6.43
N ALA A 520 -7.23 4.10 7.68
CA ALA A 520 -6.63 2.81 8.04
C ALA A 520 -7.47 1.60 7.61
N GLU A 521 -8.80 1.71 7.68
CA GLU A 521 -9.70 0.64 7.25
C GLU A 521 -9.72 0.47 5.72
N GLU A 522 -9.76 1.57 4.97
CA GLU A 522 -9.73 1.54 3.50
C GLU A 522 -8.36 1.04 2.99
N ILE A 523 -7.27 1.38 3.67
CA ILE A 523 -5.92 0.88 3.38
C ILE A 523 -5.85 -0.64 3.48
N VAL A 524 -6.37 -1.22 4.59
CA VAL A 524 -6.40 -2.68 4.76
C VAL A 524 -7.21 -3.37 3.65
N LYS A 525 -8.29 -2.74 3.20
CA LYS A 525 -9.19 -3.30 2.18
C LYS A 525 -8.67 -3.15 0.74
N THR A 526 -7.97 -2.06 0.44
CA THR A 526 -7.68 -1.65 -0.96
C THR A 526 -6.21 -1.66 -1.33
N VAL A 527 -5.32 -1.52 -0.35
CA VAL A 527 -3.86 -1.45 -0.56
C VAL A 527 -3.21 -2.74 -0.08
N LEU A 528 -3.57 -3.21 1.12
CA LEU A 528 -3.00 -4.45 1.65
C LEU A 528 -3.61 -5.67 0.95
N LEU A 529 -2.80 -6.71 0.80
CA LEU A 529 -3.22 -7.94 0.15
C LEU A 529 -4.09 -8.81 1.09
N PRO A 530 -5.01 -9.63 0.54
CA PRO A 530 -5.91 -10.52 1.30
C PRO A 530 -5.20 -11.72 1.95
N PRO A 531 -4.50 -11.50 3.07
CA PRO A 531 -5.15 -11.94 4.28
C PRO A 531 -5.12 -10.86 5.33
N ALA A 532 -4.65 -9.64 5.01
CA ALA A 532 -4.71 -8.53 5.96
C ALA A 532 -6.15 -8.29 6.44
N GLN A 533 -7.13 -8.43 5.54
CA GLN A 533 -8.55 -8.34 5.88
C GLN A 533 -8.98 -9.49 6.81
N THR A 534 -8.79 -10.76 6.42
CA THR A 534 -9.12 -11.90 7.29
C THR A 534 -8.41 -11.82 8.65
N ALA A 535 -7.12 -11.47 8.66
CA ALA A 535 -6.36 -11.36 9.89
C ALA A 535 -6.85 -10.23 10.80
N LYS A 536 -7.28 -9.09 10.23
CA LYS A 536 -7.94 -8.03 10.99
C LYS A 536 -9.27 -8.50 11.58
N ASP A 537 -10.09 -9.17 10.78
CA ASP A 537 -11.43 -9.63 11.17
C ASP A 537 -11.40 -10.78 12.18
N THR A 538 -10.29 -11.52 12.25
CA THR A 538 -10.10 -12.69 13.12
C THR A 538 -8.96 -12.52 14.13
N LEU A 539 -8.51 -11.28 14.33
CA LEU A 539 -7.33 -10.97 15.14
C LEU A 539 -7.46 -11.47 16.58
N LYS A 540 -8.66 -11.34 17.16
CA LYS A 540 -8.96 -11.76 18.52
C LYS A 540 -8.84 -13.28 18.67
N GLU A 541 -9.40 -14.03 17.73
CA GLU A 541 -9.38 -15.50 17.68
C GLU A 541 -7.95 -16.00 17.47
N ALA A 542 -7.23 -15.42 16.51
CA ALA A 542 -5.83 -15.74 16.23
C ALA A 542 -4.93 -15.50 17.45
N ASN A 543 -5.04 -14.33 18.09
CA ASN A 543 -4.27 -14.00 19.29
C ASN A 543 -4.65 -14.90 20.47
N GLY A 544 -5.93 -15.22 20.63
CA GLY A 544 -6.41 -16.16 21.65
C GLY A 544 -5.84 -17.58 21.46
N ALA A 545 -5.83 -18.08 20.22
CA ALA A 545 -5.25 -19.36 19.87
C ALA A 545 -3.73 -19.38 20.10
N PHE A 546 -3.02 -18.31 19.72
CA PHE A 546 -1.59 -18.19 19.98
C PHE A 546 -1.27 -18.15 21.47
N ALA A 547 -2.01 -17.36 22.26
CA ALA A 547 -1.85 -17.32 23.71
C ALA A 547 -2.16 -18.67 24.37
N ALA A 548 -3.17 -19.40 23.86
CA ALA A 548 -3.46 -20.75 24.29
C ALA A 548 -2.27 -21.69 24.07
N LEU A 549 -1.69 -21.69 22.88
CA LEU A 549 -0.53 -22.52 22.55
C LEU A 549 0.67 -22.18 23.44
N LYS A 550 0.99 -20.88 23.60
CA LYS A 550 2.10 -20.43 24.44
C LYS A 550 1.94 -20.78 25.92
N SER A 551 0.70 -20.83 26.42
CA SER A 551 0.45 -21.19 27.82
C SER A 551 0.73 -22.66 28.17
N VAL A 552 0.73 -23.56 27.18
CA VAL A 552 0.89 -25.02 27.40
C VAL A 552 2.24 -25.56 26.90
N GLU A 553 2.96 -24.80 26.07
CA GLU A 553 4.26 -25.17 25.49
C GLU A 553 5.37 -25.43 26.53
N PRO A 554 5.54 -24.67 27.63
CA PRO A 554 6.58 -24.97 28.62
C PRO A 554 6.45 -26.39 29.19
N LYS A 555 5.21 -26.78 29.54
CA LYS A 555 4.88 -28.09 30.10
C LYS A 555 5.07 -29.24 29.11
N SER A 556 5.03 -29.01 27.80
CA SER A 556 5.33 -30.08 26.84
C SER A 556 6.78 -30.55 26.95
N TYR A 557 7.74 -29.65 27.20
CA TYR A 557 9.13 -30.07 27.36
C TYR A 557 9.35 -30.86 28.65
N GLU A 558 8.71 -30.45 29.74
CA GLU A 558 8.74 -31.16 31.03
C GLU A 558 8.15 -32.58 30.88
N TYR A 559 6.98 -32.70 30.28
CA TYR A 559 6.31 -33.99 30.13
C TYR A 559 6.98 -34.91 29.10
N ALA A 560 7.67 -34.38 28.10
CA ALA A 560 8.50 -35.18 27.21
C ALA A 560 9.66 -35.87 27.97
N ARG A 561 10.25 -35.16 28.96
CA ARG A 561 11.29 -35.73 29.83
C ARG A 561 10.72 -36.74 30.82
N LEU A 562 9.57 -36.44 31.43
CA LEU A 562 8.91 -37.38 32.36
C LEU A 562 8.54 -38.69 31.67
N ALA A 563 8.11 -38.65 30.41
CA ALA A 563 7.76 -39.82 29.62
C ALA A 563 8.96 -40.72 29.26
N SER A 564 10.20 -40.21 29.29
CA SER A 564 11.42 -40.95 28.94
C SER A 564 12.26 -41.39 30.13
N ARG A 565 11.92 -40.95 31.34
CA ARG A 565 12.60 -41.30 32.60
C ARG A 565 12.28 -42.73 33.04
N ASN A 566 13.29 -43.49 33.44
CA ASN A 566 13.11 -44.88 33.89
C ASN A 566 12.37 -44.97 35.23
N ASP A 567 12.55 -43.98 36.10
CA ASP A 567 12.00 -43.88 37.45
C ASP A 567 10.55 -43.35 37.50
N THR A 568 10.01 -42.85 36.39
CA THR A 568 8.61 -42.40 36.35
C THR A 568 7.64 -43.60 36.29
N PRO A 569 6.60 -43.64 37.15
CA PRO A 569 5.54 -44.65 37.11
C PRO A 569 4.82 -44.71 35.76
N GLU A 570 4.38 -45.91 35.37
CA GLU A 570 3.87 -46.15 34.01
C GLU A 570 2.58 -45.38 33.70
N ASP A 571 1.71 -45.18 34.69
CA ASP A 571 0.49 -44.38 34.55
C ASP A 571 0.81 -42.91 34.27
N ILE A 572 1.81 -42.34 34.97
CA ILE A 572 2.28 -40.97 34.73
C ILE A 572 2.97 -40.87 33.38
N LYS A 573 3.78 -41.86 32.97
CA LYS A 573 4.35 -41.92 31.60
C LYS A 573 3.27 -41.93 30.54
N LYS A 574 2.19 -42.69 30.73
CA LYS A 574 1.06 -42.77 29.80
C LYS A 574 0.36 -41.42 29.67
N MET A 575 0.07 -40.75 30.78
CA MET A 575 -0.55 -39.41 30.75
C MET A 575 0.39 -38.35 30.15
N ALA A 576 1.68 -38.41 30.45
CA ALA A 576 2.69 -37.52 29.85
C ALA A 576 2.77 -37.72 28.32
N LYS A 577 2.72 -38.97 27.83
CA LYS A 577 2.62 -39.28 26.39
C LYS A 577 1.31 -38.78 25.79
N GLU A 578 0.19 -38.90 26.49
CA GLU A 578 -1.10 -38.34 26.05
C GLU A 578 -1.05 -36.81 25.92
N TYR A 579 -0.43 -36.14 26.90
CA TYR A 579 -0.19 -34.70 26.83
C TYR A 579 0.61 -34.33 25.58
N GLN A 580 1.72 -35.05 25.29
CA GLN A 580 2.52 -34.82 24.07
C GLN A 580 1.70 -34.99 22.79
N ALA A 581 0.87 -36.03 22.72
CA ALA A 581 0.02 -36.29 21.55
C ALA A 581 -0.99 -35.15 21.34
N LYS A 582 -1.65 -34.67 22.41
CA LYS A 582 -2.58 -33.54 22.34
C LYS A 582 -1.90 -32.22 22.01
N PHE A 583 -0.71 -31.96 22.57
CA PHE A 583 0.09 -30.78 22.23
C PHE A 583 0.53 -30.80 20.76
N THR A 584 0.93 -31.96 20.25
CA THR A 584 1.26 -32.14 18.82
C THR A 584 0.04 -31.86 17.94
N LYS A 585 -1.14 -32.36 18.32
CA LYS A 585 -2.41 -32.04 17.62
C LYS A 585 -2.70 -30.53 17.67
N MET A 586 -2.53 -29.87 18.82
CA MET A 586 -2.75 -28.43 18.97
C MET A 586 -1.84 -27.61 18.07
N ASN A 587 -0.55 -27.97 17.96
CA ASN A 587 0.37 -27.35 17.00
C ASN A 587 -0.08 -27.55 15.55
N ALA A 588 -0.54 -28.76 15.18
CA ALA A 588 -1.05 -29.03 13.85
C ALA A 588 -2.29 -28.18 13.51
N GLU A 589 -3.22 -28.00 14.47
CA GLU A 589 -4.37 -27.10 14.30
C GLU A 589 -3.94 -25.63 14.21
N PHE A 590 -2.93 -25.19 14.96
CA PHE A 590 -2.38 -23.84 14.86
C PHE A 590 -1.76 -23.59 13.47
N SER A 591 -1.02 -24.56 12.92
CA SER A 591 -0.51 -24.48 11.54
C SER A 591 -1.62 -24.43 10.49
N LYS A 592 -2.74 -25.14 10.69
CA LYS A 592 -3.91 -25.03 9.82
C LYS A 592 -4.57 -23.65 9.95
N LEU A 593 -4.65 -23.10 11.16
CA LEU A 593 -5.19 -21.77 11.42
C LEU A 593 -4.40 -20.73 10.61
N GLN A 594 -3.07 -20.74 10.71
CA GLN A 594 -2.20 -19.85 9.93
C GLN A 594 -2.44 -19.98 8.41
N LYS A 595 -2.62 -21.21 7.90
CA LYS A 595 -2.98 -21.42 6.48
C LYS A 595 -4.35 -20.86 6.13
N ALA A 596 -5.35 -21.00 7.00
CA ALA A 596 -6.69 -20.46 6.79
C ALA A 596 -6.66 -18.92 6.71
N ILE A 597 -5.84 -18.26 7.53
CA ILE A 597 -5.60 -16.82 7.42
C ILE A 597 -5.05 -16.48 6.03
N VAL A 598 -3.95 -17.11 5.61
CA VAL A 598 -3.31 -16.86 4.30
C VAL A 598 -4.24 -17.15 3.12
N GLN A 599 -5.18 -18.08 3.27
CA GLN A 599 -6.18 -18.43 2.27
C GLN A 599 -7.44 -17.55 2.32
N ASP A 600 -7.46 -16.52 3.17
CA ASP A 600 -8.58 -15.59 3.34
C ASP A 600 -9.90 -16.29 3.74
N LYS A 601 -9.81 -17.26 4.66
CA LYS A 601 -10.95 -18.09 5.12
C LYS A 601 -11.33 -17.81 6.58
N PRO A 602 -12.05 -16.72 6.88
CA PRO A 602 -12.32 -16.30 8.26
C PRO A 602 -13.13 -17.31 9.08
N ASP A 603 -14.02 -18.08 8.45
CA ASP A 603 -14.81 -19.09 9.16
C ASP A 603 -13.96 -20.29 9.61
N ASP A 604 -13.02 -20.72 8.76
CA ASP A 604 -12.04 -21.75 9.12
C ASP A 604 -11.17 -21.27 10.29
N VAL A 605 -10.78 -19.99 10.32
CA VAL A 605 -10.00 -19.42 11.44
C VAL A 605 -10.77 -19.51 12.75
N ARG A 606 -12.05 -19.12 12.76
CA ARG A 606 -12.90 -19.17 13.97
C ARG A 606 -13.09 -20.61 14.47
N MET A 607 -13.33 -21.54 13.55
CA MET A 607 -13.46 -22.97 13.87
C MET A 607 -12.16 -23.53 14.47
N LEU A 608 -11.02 -23.28 13.82
CA LEU A 608 -9.72 -23.79 14.26
C LEU A 608 -9.30 -23.16 15.61
N ALA A 609 -9.54 -21.87 15.80
CA ALA A 609 -9.28 -21.20 17.08
C ALA A 609 -10.10 -21.81 18.23
N THR A 610 -11.36 -22.20 17.94
CA THR A 610 -12.23 -22.89 18.90
C THR A 610 -11.69 -24.28 19.26
N GLU A 611 -11.26 -25.08 18.28
CA GLU A 611 -10.65 -26.41 18.54
C GLU A 611 -9.35 -26.28 19.35
N ILE A 612 -8.52 -25.27 19.07
CA ILE A 612 -7.32 -24.97 19.87
C ILE A 612 -7.70 -24.62 21.31
N GLY A 613 -8.75 -23.83 21.50
CA GLY A 613 -9.29 -23.52 22.83
C GLY A 613 -9.75 -24.77 23.59
N LYS A 614 -10.41 -25.71 22.91
CA LYS A 614 -10.82 -27.00 23.49
C LYS A 614 -9.60 -27.85 23.89
N LEU A 615 -8.61 -27.98 23.00
CA LEU A 615 -7.37 -28.72 23.27
C LEU A 615 -6.60 -28.14 24.46
N LYS A 616 -6.54 -26.82 24.60
CA LYS A 616 -5.99 -26.16 25.79
C LYS A 616 -6.69 -26.65 27.06
N GLY A 617 -8.02 -26.67 27.08
CA GLY A 617 -8.79 -27.14 28.22
C GLY A 617 -8.45 -28.59 28.61
N GLU A 618 -8.34 -29.48 27.62
CA GLU A 618 -7.94 -30.88 27.82
C GLU A 618 -6.50 -31.00 28.35
N LEU A 619 -5.56 -30.22 27.81
CA LEU A 619 -4.16 -30.21 28.25
C LEU A 619 -4.00 -29.70 29.69
N VAL A 620 -4.72 -28.62 30.06
CA VAL A 620 -4.72 -28.09 31.43
C VAL A 620 -5.28 -29.13 32.41
N ALA A 621 -6.36 -29.82 32.05
CA ALA A 621 -6.92 -30.88 32.89
C ALA A 621 -5.92 -32.03 33.09
N LEU A 622 -5.23 -32.48 32.03
CA LEU A 622 -4.18 -33.50 32.14
C LEU A 622 -2.99 -33.04 32.99
N CYS A 623 -2.57 -31.79 32.84
CA CYS A 623 -1.49 -31.20 33.63
C CYS A 623 -1.80 -31.28 35.13
N LEU A 624 -3.01 -30.89 35.54
CA LEU A 624 -3.46 -30.98 36.93
C LEU A 624 -3.48 -32.42 37.45
N VAL A 625 -3.92 -33.39 36.64
CA VAL A 625 -3.93 -34.81 37.04
C VAL A 625 -2.51 -35.35 37.21
N ILE A 626 -1.61 -35.02 36.28
CA ILE A 626 -0.19 -35.43 36.36
C ILE A 626 0.47 -34.82 37.59
N GLU A 627 0.26 -33.54 37.87
CA GLU A 627 0.84 -32.85 39.02
C GLU A 627 0.33 -33.43 40.34
N ASN A 628 -0.97 -33.70 40.46
CA ASN A 628 -1.55 -34.33 41.65
C ASN A 628 -0.97 -35.75 41.89
N GLN A 629 -0.92 -36.59 40.85
CA GLN A 629 -0.37 -37.95 40.99
C GLN A 629 1.14 -37.96 41.24
N SER A 630 1.87 -36.98 40.69
CA SER A 630 3.31 -36.85 40.92
C SER A 630 3.60 -36.43 42.36
N ASN A 631 2.78 -35.54 42.93
CA ASN A 631 2.87 -35.15 44.34
C ASN A 631 2.52 -36.31 45.28
N ASP A 632 1.52 -37.12 44.95
CA ASP A 632 1.16 -38.31 45.73
C ASP A 632 2.24 -39.41 45.71
N GLN A 633 3.19 -39.33 44.77
CA GLN A 633 4.25 -40.32 44.53
C GLN A 633 5.67 -39.76 44.77
N ASP A 634 5.81 -38.58 45.39
CA ASP A 634 7.08 -37.89 45.66
C ASP A 634 7.98 -37.68 44.41
N ILE A 635 7.37 -37.49 43.24
CA ILE A 635 8.08 -37.25 41.98
C ILE A 635 8.28 -35.75 41.79
N THR A 636 9.53 -35.30 41.80
CA THR A 636 9.86 -33.90 41.49
C THR A 636 9.73 -33.62 39.99
N ILE A 637 8.78 -32.75 39.64
CA ILE A 637 8.67 -32.12 38.32
C ILE A 637 9.52 -30.84 38.36
N THR A 638 10.59 -30.78 37.55
CA THR A 638 11.52 -29.65 37.45
C THR A 638 11.24 -28.77 36.26
#